data_AF-A0ABC8XLF9-F1
#
_entry.id   AF-A0ABC8XLF9-F1
#
_cell.length_a   1.000
_cell.length_b   1.000
_cell.length_c   1.000
_cell.angle_alpha   90.00
_cell.angle_beta   90.00
_cell.angle_gamma   90.00
#
_symmetry.space_group_name_H-M   'P 1'
#
loop_
_entity.id
_entity.type
_entity.pdbx_description
1 polymer ?
#
loop_
_entity_poly.entity_id
_entity_poly.type
_entity_poly.pdbx_seq_one_letter_code
_entity_poly.pdbx_strand_id
1 'polypeptide(L)'
;MEGSDQTNPCAICLGGMGAGGGQAIFTAECSHTFHFHCISTSVAHGNLVCPLCNSHWRELPFVRPPQPAPAPPVLPVQTPPPRLEPMHHFQPPPIRRQPMHSVQPPLQPPEPEVFDDDEPVEPPSGHDGRRQAETADASGGGALAVTTHTEYSAVARDSSPDNFAVLVHVKAPGIPEGEAAAAGDAPRAPLDLVTVLDVSGSMSGQKLALLKLAMGFVIDNLGPHDRLSVVSFSSGAQRVTRLLRMSDAGKGLATSAVESLVARGGTNIAEGLRTAAKVLGERRHRNAVSSVILLSDGQDNYTMTRRGHGTVPNYEALVPPPFVRDGGIGDFSAPIHTFGFGNDHDAAAMHVVAESTGGTFSYIENEAVIQDAFAQCIGGLLTVVVQEARVAIACGHPGVRISSVKSGRYESRVDEDGRSASIAVGELYADEERRFLVFLSVPSADGEAETTTLIKVSCGYRNAAGGAHVDVTAEDTVVARPEHAADAERSMEVERERVRVEAAEDIAAARAAAERGAHQEAVEILENRQRAVEQSEAARGGDPTSAALGAELREMRSRVATRQDYNSGGHAFMLAGISFHAMQRANWREVPARSAAGARRVAGASMNSYAGALRASNAAAPAEMANNASETSSFATPAMRAMLLRSRKAREASAEEQQQPKAGEETGNSGPTEAVNQ
;
A
#
# COMPACT_ATOMS: atom_id res chain seq x y z
N MET A 1 2.66 59.02 22.11
CA MET A 1 1.91 58.58 23.30
C MET A 1 2.07 57.09 23.39
N GLU A 2 2.91 56.65 24.32
CA GLU A 2 3.12 55.25 24.68
C GLU A 2 1.79 54.64 25.15
N GLY A 3 1.37 53.55 24.52
CA GLY A 3 0.32 52.67 25.03
C GLY A 3 0.99 51.55 25.82
N SER A 4 0.97 51.67 27.14
CA SER A 4 1.44 50.66 28.08
C SER A 4 0.55 49.41 28.00
N ASP A 5 1.07 48.32 27.42
CA ASP A 5 0.44 47.01 27.46
C ASP A 5 0.57 46.45 28.88
N GLN A 6 -0.46 46.64 29.71
CA GLN A 6 -0.52 46.06 31.06
C GLN A 6 -0.70 44.55 30.93
N THR A 7 0.41 43.83 30.86
CA THR A 7 0.43 42.38 30.97
C THR A 7 0.02 41.97 32.39
N ASN A 8 -1.18 41.41 32.54
CA ASN A 8 -1.61 40.84 33.82
C ASN A 8 -0.57 39.81 34.31
N PRO A 9 -0.11 39.86 35.57
CA PRO A 9 0.83 38.88 36.09
C PRO A 9 0.13 37.53 36.30
N CYS A 10 0.88 36.44 36.16
CA CYS A 10 0.39 35.11 36.48
C CYS A 10 -0.01 35.05 37.96
N ALA A 11 -1.25 34.71 38.30
CA ALA A 11 -1.72 34.76 39.68
C ALA A 11 -1.10 33.72 40.64
N ILE A 12 -0.32 32.75 40.12
CA ILE A 12 0.34 31.70 40.92
C ILE A 12 1.77 32.10 41.29
N CYS A 13 2.56 32.59 40.32
CA CYS A 13 3.95 32.99 40.56
C CYS A 13 4.19 34.50 40.55
N LEU A 14 3.17 35.29 40.25
CA LEU A 14 3.17 36.76 40.12
C LEU A 14 4.13 37.30 39.05
N GLY A 15 4.67 36.43 38.18
CA GLY A 15 5.52 36.81 37.05
C GLY A 15 4.73 37.38 35.86
N GLY A 16 5.31 38.35 35.15
CA GLY A 16 4.66 39.00 34.00
C GLY A 16 4.54 38.08 32.78
N MET A 17 3.36 38.04 32.15
CA MET A 17 3.03 37.07 31.10
C MET A 17 3.57 37.40 29.68
N GLY A 18 4.63 38.20 29.60
CA GLY A 18 5.27 38.59 28.33
C GLY A 18 6.80 38.62 28.34
N ALA A 19 7.47 38.29 29.46
CA ALA A 19 8.93 38.37 29.57
C ALA A 19 9.49 37.15 30.30
N GLY A 20 9.66 36.02 29.60
CA GLY A 20 10.12 34.78 30.21
C GLY A 20 10.39 33.61 29.25
N GLY A 21 11.29 33.78 28.28
CA GLY A 21 12.12 32.68 27.76
C GLY A 21 11.43 31.40 27.27
N GLY A 22 10.34 31.48 26.50
CA GLY A 22 9.79 30.32 25.78
C GLY A 22 8.93 29.36 26.60
N GLN A 23 8.41 29.77 27.76
CA GLN A 23 7.41 28.98 28.49
C GLN A 23 6.02 29.12 27.86
N ALA A 24 5.36 27.99 27.59
CA ALA A 24 4.00 27.97 27.06
C ALA A 24 3.01 28.62 28.04
N ILE A 25 2.15 29.49 27.51
CA ILE A 25 1.06 30.12 28.25
C ILE A 25 -0.17 29.22 28.12
N PHE A 26 -0.80 28.91 29.24
CA PHE A 26 -2.02 28.12 29.28
C PHE A 26 -3.20 29.03 29.65
N THR A 27 -4.23 29.04 28.81
CA THR A 27 -5.42 29.86 28.99
C THR A 27 -6.60 28.98 29.40
N ALA A 28 -7.21 29.29 30.53
CA ALA A 28 -8.43 28.64 31.00
C ALA A 28 -9.64 29.04 30.16
N GLU A 29 -10.71 28.24 30.19
CA GLU A 29 -12.01 28.61 29.58
C GLU A 29 -12.61 29.89 30.17
N CYS A 30 -12.26 30.22 31.42
CA CYS A 30 -12.61 31.49 32.07
C CYS A 30 -11.74 32.68 31.62
N SER A 31 -10.92 32.50 30.57
CA SER A 31 -9.97 33.48 30.01
C SER A 31 -8.86 33.93 30.97
N HIS A 32 -8.72 33.28 32.13
CA HIS A 32 -7.56 33.47 33.01
C HIS A 32 -6.34 32.73 32.48
N THR A 33 -5.19 33.37 32.60
CA THR A 33 -3.95 32.94 31.95
C THR A 33 -2.89 32.63 33.00
N PHE A 34 -2.18 31.52 32.79
CA PHE A 34 -1.17 31.01 33.71
C PHE A 34 0.03 30.47 32.93
N HIS A 35 1.23 30.45 33.53
CA HIS A 35 2.33 29.66 32.99
C HIS A 35 1.98 28.17 33.05
N PHE A 36 2.23 27.42 31.98
CA PHE A 36 1.96 25.98 31.91
C PHE A 36 2.54 25.19 33.10
N HIS A 37 3.76 25.56 33.55
CA HIS A 37 4.39 24.89 34.69
C HIS A 37 3.69 25.18 36.05
N CYS A 38 3.11 26.37 36.20
CA CYS A 38 2.39 26.75 37.42
C CYS A 38 1.09 25.96 37.58
N ILE A 39 0.37 25.73 36.48
CA ILE A 39 -0.89 24.97 36.50
C ILE A 39 -0.66 23.46 36.53
N SER A 40 0.32 22.94 35.78
CA SER A 40 0.63 21.50 35.77
C SER A 40 1.01 20.98 37.16
N THR A 41 1.74 21.76 37.95
CA THR A 41 2.06 21.42 39.34
C THR A 41 0.80 21.42 40.23
N SER A 42 -0.11 22.38 40.06
CA SER A 42 -1.37 22.42 40.82
C SER A 42 -2.29 21.24 40.49
N VAL A 43 -2.41 20.89 39.21
CA VAL A 43 -3.20 19.74 38.73
C VAL A 43 -2.60 18.42 39.23
N ALA A 44 -1.27 18.30 39.28
CA ALA A 44 -0.59 17.12 39.83
C ALA A 44 -0.89 16.87 41.33
N HIS A 45 -1.26 17.92 42.09
CA HIS A 45 -1.68 17.81 43.50
C HIS A 45 -3.20 17.63 43.67
N GLY A 46 -3.95 17.41 42.58
CA GLY A 46 -5.38 17.09 42.62
C GLY A 46 -6.33 18.30 42.52
N ASN A 47 -5.82 19.50 42.26
CA ASN A 47 -6.66 20.70 42.11
C ASN A 47 -7.15 20.84 40.66
N LEU A 48 -8.42 20.48 40.42
CA LEU A 48 -9.06 20.41 39.10
C LEU A 48 -9.98 21.61 38.77
N VAL A 49 -9.77 22.75 39.42
CA VAL A 49 -10.54 23.99 39.20
C VAL A 49 -9.61 25.20 39.06
N CYS A 50 -10.07 26.25 38.39
CA CYS A 50 -9.33 27.49 38.23
C CYS A 50 -9.12 28.19 39.59
N PRO A 51 -7.88 28.51 40.00
CA PRO A 51 -7.62 29.07 41.34
C PRO A 51 -8.16 30.49 41.54
N LEU A 52 -8.55 31.18 40.46
CA LEU A 52 -9.08 32.55 40.53
C LEU A 52 -10.61 32.62 40.59
N CYS A 53 -11.31 31.68 39.96
CA CYS A 53 -12.77 31.74 39.81
C CYS A 53 -13.49 30.40 39.99
N ASN A 54 -12.76 29.35 40.36
CA ASN A 54 -13.28 28.01 40.68
C ASN A 54 -14.02 27.27 39.55
N SER A 55 -13.89 27.72 38.30
CA SER A 55 -14.43 27.00 37.12
C SER A 55 -13.69 25.67 36.89
N HIS A 56 -14.41 24.61 36.51
CA HIS A 56 -13.81 23.31 36.17
C HIS A 56 -13.06 23.36 34.83
N TRP A 57 -11.92 22.65 34.73
CA TRP A 57 -11.17 22.49 33.47
C TRP A 57 -11.77 21.35 32.63
N ARG A 58 -12.05 21.56 31.32
CA ARG A 58 -12.44 20.47 30.41
C ARG A 58 -11.26 19.65 29.88
N GLU A 59 -10.11 20.31 29.69
CA GLU A 59 -8.86 19.68 29.28
C GLU A 59 -7.75 20.06 30.28
N LEU A 60 -7.06 19.06 30.83
CA LEU A 60 -5.98 19.23 31.80
C LEU A 60 -4.62 19.07 31.12
N PRO A 61 -3.62 19.92 31.43
CA PRO A 61 -2.26 19.70 30.97
C PRO A 61 -1.68 18.43 31.62
N PHE A 62 -1.37 17.42 30.79
CA PHE A 62 -0.91 16.09 31.22
C PHE A 62 0.34 16.16 32.12
N VAL A 63 0.28 15.54 33.30
CA VAL A 63 1.46 15.18 34.10
C VAL A 63 1.48 13.67 34.28
N ARG A 64 2.56 13.02 33.82
CA ARG A 64 2.86 11.60 34.03
C ARG A 64 3.09 11.36 35.53
N PRO A 65 2.43 10.39 36.19
CA PRO A 65 2.73 10.12 37.60
C PRO A 65 4.16 9.57 37.75
N PRO A 66 4.91 9.98 38.79
CA PRO A 66 6.26 9.46 39.04
C PRO A 66 6.18 7.99 39.50
N GLN A 67 7.05 7.15 38.94
CA GLN A 67 7.20 5.75 39.36
C GLN A 67 7.73 5.65 40.80
N PRO A 68 7.24 4.73 41.64
CA PRO A 68 7.79 4.51 42.97
C PRO A 68 9.18 3.85 42.89
N ALA A 69 10.10 4.32 43.73
CA ALA A 69 11.48 3.84 43.82
C ALA A 69 11.57 2.39 44.34
N PRO A 70 12.62 1.62 43.97
CA PRO A 70 12.80 0.25 44.43
C PRO A 70 13.17 0.19 45.92
N ALA A 71 12.58 -0.76 46.65
CA ALA A 71 12.78 -0.94 48.09
C ALA A 71 14.16 -1.58 48.40
N PRO A 72 14.81 -1.21 49.54
CA PRO A 72 16.09 -1.78 49.97
C PRO A 72 15.93 -3.16 50.65
N PRO A 73 17.01 -3.97 50.75
CA PRO A 73 16.94 -5.31 51.33
C PRO A 73 16.96 -5.27 52.86
N VAL A 74 16.10 -6.07 53.50
CA VAL A 74 15.97 -6.19 54.96
C VAL A 74 16.77 -7.39 55.47
N LEU A 75 17.64 -7.18 56.46
CA LEU A 75 18.37 -8.23 57.19
C LEU A 75 17.52 -8.81 58.34
N PRO A 76 17.72 -10.08 58.75
CA PRO A 76 16.84 -10.77 59.69
C PRO A 76 17.22 -10.50 61.15
N VAL A 77 16.21 -10.22 62.00
CA VAL A 77 16.33 -10.23 63.46
C VAL A 77 15.60 -11.44 64.03
N GLN A 78 16.29 -12.13 64.93
CA GLN A 78 15.91 -13.40 65.56
C GLN A 78 14.87 -13.19 66.68
N THR A 79 13.90 -14.09 66.79
CA THR A 79 13.06 -14.28 67.98
C THR A 79 13.12 -15.73 68.48
N PRO A 80 13.05 -15.98 69.81
CA PRO A 80 13.23 -17.32 70.38
C PRO A 80 11.91 -18.12 70.48
N PRO A 81 11.94 -19.46 70.64
CA PRO A 81 10.76 -20.33 70.61
C PRO A 81 10.40 -20.88 72.03
N PRO A 82 9.47 -21.85 72.19
CA PRO A 82 8.01 -21.73 72.13
C PRO A 82 7.33 -22.31 73.41
N ARG A 83 5.98 -22.30 73.50
CA ARG A 83 5.22 -23.30 74.29
C ARG A 83 3.85 -23.61 73.65
N LEU A 84 3.56 -24.90 73.56
CA LEU A 84 2.40 -25.59 72.98
C LEU A 84 1.25 -25.71 73.99
N GLU A 85 -0.01 -25.79 73.50
CA GLU A 85 -1.11 -26.70 73.91
C GLU A 85 -2.39 -26.46 73.05
N PRO A 86 -3.34 -27.43 72.95
CA PRO A 86 -3.87 -27.84 71.63
C PRO A 86 -5.38 -27.69 71.35
N MET A 87 -5.70 -27.73 70.05
CA MET A 87 -6.92 -28.18 69.33
C MET A 87 -8.30 -27.58 69.65
N HIS A 88 -8.95 -27.03 68.62
CA HIS A 88 -10.26 -27.52 68.13
C HIS A 88 -10.48 -27.15 66.64
N HIS A 89 -10.93 -28.15 65.88
CA HIS A 89 -11.27 -28.11 64.45
C HIS A 89 -12.37 -27.11 64.11
N PHE A 90 -12.15 -26.26 63.11
CA PHE A 90 -13.19 -25.83 62.16
C PHE A 90 -12.52 -25.55 60.79
N GLN A 91 -12.95 -26.28 59.77
CA GLN A 91 -12.46 -26.21 58.40
C GLN A 91 -13.44 -25.37 57.57
N PRO A 92 -13.06 -24.22 56.99
CA PRO A 92 -13.88 -23.52 55.98
C PRO A 92 -13.51 -23.97 54.55
N PRO A 93 -14.44 -23.90 53.59
CA PRO A 93 -14.29 -24.47 52.25
C PRO A 93 -13.37 -23.64 51.35
N PRO A 94 -12.85 -24.21 50.23
CA PRO A 94 -11.88 -23.53 49.38
C PRO A 94 -12.52 -22.40 48.57
N ILE A 95 -11.96 -21.20 48.69
CA ILE A 95 -12.29 -20.03 47.86
C ILE A 95 -11.73 -20.29 46.45
N ARG A 96 -12.62 -20.64 45.52
CA ARG A 96 -12.35 -20.76 44.09
C ARG A 96 -12.15 -19.36 43.52
N ARG A 97 -10.93 -19.03 43.09
CA ARG A 97 -10.63 -17.81 42.33
C ARG A 97 -11.36 -17.87 40.99
N GLN A 98 -12.38 -17.04 40.79
CA GLN A 98 -12.91 -16.75 39.47
C GLN A 98 -12.07 -15.62 38.82
N PRO A 99 -11.64 -15.75 37.56
CA PRO A 99 -11.10 -14.62 36.81
C PRO A 99 -12.24 -13.63 36.50
N MET A 100 -11.98 -12.34 36.69
CA MET A 100 -12.95 -11.30 36.33
C MET A 100 -13.18 -11.33 34.81
N HIS A 101 -14.40 -11.69 34.42
CA HIS A 101 -14.87 -11.55 33.06
C HIS A 101 -14.90 -10.07 32.68
N SER A 102 -14.20 -9.74 31.61
CA SER A 102 -14.37 -8.51 30.84
C SER A 102 -15.83 -8.38 30.43
N VAL A 103 -16.47 -7.26 30.79
CA VAL A 103 -17.80 -6.90 30.31
C VAL A 103 -17.71 -6.67 28.80
N GLN A 104 -18.19 -7.64 28.02
CA GLN A 104 -18.46 -7.46 26.59
C GLN A 104 -19.65 -6.50 26.41
N PRO A 105 -19.67 -5.67 25.36
CA PRO A 105 -20.90 -4.99 24.95
C PRO A 105 -21.94 -6.04 24.54
N PRO A 106 -23.25 -5.76 24.72
CA PRO A 106 -24.27 -6.76 24.48
C PRO A 106 -24.47 -7.05 22.98
N LEU A 107 -24.60 -8.34 22.66
CA LEU A 107 -25.13 -8.96 21.44
C LEU A 107 -24.22 -8.95 20.20
N GLN A 108 -23.06 -9.61 20.29
CA GLN A 108 -22.57 -10.41 19.15
C GLN A 108 -22.69 -11.89 19.54
N PRO A 109 -23.28 -12.76 18.69
CA PRO A 109 -23.24 -14.20 18.93
C PRO A 109 -21.77 -14.65 19.06
N PRO A 110 -21.48 -15.71 19.85
CA PRO A 110 -20.13 -16.24 19.94
C PRO A 110 -19.63 -16.56 18.53
N GLU A 111 -18.39 -16.16 18.24
CA GLU A 111 -17.76 -16.39 16.95
C GLU A 111 -17.77 -17.90 16.66
N PRO A 112 -18.28 -18.34 15.49
CA PRO A 112 -18.41 -19.76 15.21
C PRO A 112 -17.03 -20.43 15.13
N GLU A 113 -16.97 -21.70 15.53
CA GLU A 113 -15.72 -22.47 15.49
C GLU A 113 -15.24 -22.71 14.04
N VAL A 114 -16.15 -22.67 13.07
CA VAL A 114 -15.88 -22.83 11.62
C VAL A 114 -16.53 -21.69 10.85
N PHE A 115 -15.86 -21.19 9.82
CA PHE A 115 -16.27 -20.05 8.98
C PHE A 115 -16.90 -20.47 7.64
N ASP A 116 -17.79 -21.46 7.70
CA ASP A 116 -18.54 -22.01 6.55
C ASP A 116 -19.95 -21.38 6.40
N ASP A 117 -20.19 -20.25 7.06
CA ASP A 117 -21.45 -19.49 7.03
C ASP A 117 -21.51 -18.46 5.89
N ASP A 118 -20.70 -18.65 4.85
CA ASP A 118 -20.64 -17.76 3.69
C ASP A 118 -21.89 -17.85 2.80
N GLU A 119 -22.21 -16.74 2.14
CA GLU A 119 -23.28 -16.67 1.16
C GLU A 119 -22.90 -17.41 -0.14
N PRO A 120 -23.86 -18.12 -0.78
CA PRO A 120 -23.61 -18.85 -2.01
C PRO A 120 -23.04 -17.94 -3.09
N VAL A 121 -22.27 -18.47 -4.03
CA VAL A 121 -21.91 -17.75 -5.28
C VAL A 121 -23.03 -18.00 -6.29
N GLU A 122 -23.43 -16.97 -7.05
CA GLU A 122 -24.45 -17.15 -8.06
C GLU A 122 -23.87 -18.00 -9.18
N PRO A 123 -24.51 -19.10 -9.59
CA PRO A 123 -24.03 -19.83 -10.75
C PRO A 123 -24.03 -18.88 -11.95
N PRO A 124 -23.01 -18.90 -12.82
CA PRO A 124 -23.08 -18.17 -14.07
C PRO A 124 -24.37 -18.58 -14.76
N SER A 125 -25.18 -17.60 -15.14
CA SER A 125 -26.50 -17.80 -15.74
C SER A 125 -26.40 -18.84 -16.86
N GLY A 126 -26.98 -20.02 -16.61
CA GLY A 126 -27.03 -21.11 -17.57
C GLY A 126 -27.90 -20.72 -18.75
N HIS A 127 -27.29 -20.29 -19.84
CA HIS A 127 -27.86 -20.50 -21.16
C HIS A 127 -27.53 -21.93 -21.61
N ASP A 128 -28.58 -22.68 -21.92
CA ASP A 128 -28.59 -24.10 -22.25
C ASP A 128 -27.45 -24.53 -23.21
N GLY A 129 -26.40 -25.13 -22.66
CA GLY A 129 -25.28 -25.74 -23.38
C GLY A 129 -25.62 -27.09 -24.03
N ARG A 130 -26.73 -27.18 -24.76
CA ARG A 130 -27.05 -28.34 -25.61
C ARG A 130 -27.42 -27.91 -27.02
N ARG A 131 -26.41 -27.46 -27.77
CA ARG A 131 -26.10 -27.80 -29.18
C ARG A 131 -25.17 -26.75 -29.78
N GLN A 132 -23.92 -27.17 -30.00
CA GLN A 132 -23.04 -26.88 -31.14
C GLN A 132 -21.60 -26.84 -30.65
N ALA A 133 -20.94 -28.00 -30.73
CA ALA A 133 -19.51 -28.05 -30.93
C ALA A 133 -19.25 -27.66 -32.39
N GLU A 134 -19.33 -26.37 -32.69
CA GLU A 134 -18.82 -25.76 -33.91
C GLU A 134 -18.05 -24.51 -33.48
N THR A 135 -16.84 -24.38 -34.01
CA THR A 135 -15.83 -23.34 -33.78
C THR A 135 -16.45 -21.97 -33.52
N ALA A 136 -16.54 -21.58 -32.25
CA ALA A 136 -16.84 -20.22 -31.85
C ALA A 136 -15.51 -19.46 -31.81
N ASP A 137 -15.33 -18.56 -32.77
CA ASP A 137 -14.26 -17.57 -32.77
C ASP A 137 -14.25 -16.82 -31.43
N ALA A 138 -13.07 -16.81 -30.80
CA ALA A 138 -12.74 -15.98 -29.66
C ALA A 138 -12.89 -14.49 -30.04
N SER A 139 -14.10 -13.97 -29.90
CA SER A 139 -14.45 -12.59 -30.26
C SER A 139 -15.40 -12.04 -29.20
N GLY A 140 -14.82 -11.54 -28.11
CA GLY A 140 -15.57 -10.90 -27.03
C GLY A 140 -14.68 -10.19 -25.99
N GLY A 141 -13.48 -10.68 -25.74
CA GLY A 141 -12.44 -9.97 -24.98
C GLY A 141 -11.08 -10.38 -25.54
N GLY A 142 -10.21 -9.42 -25.81
CA GLY A 142 -8.90 -9.70 -26.42
C GLY A 142 -8.12 -10.75 -25.64
N ALA A 143 -7.30 -11.56 -26.31
CA ALA A 143 -6.33 -12.41 -25.63
C ALA A 143 -5.19 -11.55 -25.05
N LEU A 144 -4.55 -12.05 -23.98
CA LEU A 144 -3.27 -11.51 -23.51
C LEU A 144 -2.26 -11.43 -24.66
N ALA A 145 -1.57 -10.30 -24.79
CA ALA A 145 -0.58 -10.08 -25.84
C ALA A 145 0.83 -10.40 -25.32
N VAL A 146 1.60 -11.15 -26.10
CA VAL A 146 3.02 -11.42 -25.83
C VAL A 146 3.83 -10.90 -27.01
N THR A 147 4.74 -9.97 -26.75
CA THR A 147 5.63 -9.37 -27.76
C THR A 147 7.08 -9.45 -27.30
N THR A 148 8.01 -9.40 -28.26
CA THR A 148 9.45 -9.44 -27.98
C THR A 148 10.18 -8.32 -28.71
N HIS A 149 11.17 -7.72 -28.06
CA HIS A 149 12.04 -6.71 -28.65
C HIS A 149 13.51 -7.08 -28.45
N THR A 150 14.28 -7.14 -29.52
CA THR A 150 15.73 -7.38 -29.45
C THR A 150 16.46 -6.08 -29.14
N GLU A 151 17.62 -6.16 -28.49
CA GLU A 151 18.45 -4.98 -28.20
C GLU A 151 18.85 -4.26 -29.49
N TYR A 152 19.25 -5.02 -30.50
CA TYR A 152 19.52 -4.56 -31.85
C TYR A 152 18.72 -5.40 -32.84
N SER A 153 18.28 -4.81 -33.95
CA SER A 153 17.59 -5.55 -35.02
C SER A 153 18.54 -6.47 -35.82
N ALA A 154 19.84 -6.20 -35.77
CA ALA A 154 20.88 -6.92 -36.48
C ALA A 154 22.12 -7.16 -35.62
N VAL A 155 22.80 -8.29 -35.85
CA VAL A 155 24.09 -8.65 -35.24
C VAL A 155 25.01 -9.11 -36.36
N ALA A 156 26.25 -8.58 -36.40
CA ALA A 156 27.21 -8.97 -37.43
C ALA A 156 27.42 -10.49 -37.46
N ARG A 157 27.57 -11.06 -38.66
CA ARG A 157 27.57 -12.52 -38.85
C ARG A 157 28.70 -13.23 -38.09
N ASP A 158 29.86 -12.59 -37.98
CA ASP A 158 31.06 -13.09 -37.32
C ASP A 158 31.08 -12.80 -35.82
N SER A 159 30.11 -12.02 -35.34
CA SER A 159 29.97 -11.66 -33.93
C SER A 159 29.20 -12.73 -33.15
N SER A 160 29.64 -12.93 -31.90
CA SER A 160 29.03 -13.84 -30.93
C SER A 160 28.82 -13.13 -29.58
N PRO A 161 27.83 -12.23 -29.45
CA PRO A 161 27.61 -11.49 -28.21
C PRO A 161 27.07 -12.41 -27.11
N ASP A 162 27.69 -12.37 -25.93
CA ASP A 162 27.37 -13.24 -24.78
C ASP A 162 26.31 -12.68 -23.80
N ASN A 163 25.88 -11.43 -24.01
CA ASN A 163 24.92 -10.74 -23.16
C ASN A 163 23.91 -9.93 -23.97
N PHE A 164 23.45 -10.50 -25.09
CA PHE A 164 22.49 -9.84 -25.97
C PHE A 164 21.11 -9.81 -25.31
N ALA A 165 20.56 -8.62 -25.09
CA ALA A 165 19.28 -8.48 -24.41
C ALA A 165 18.08 -8.67 -25.35
N VAL A 166 17.09 -9.43 -24.88
CA VAL A 166 15.75 -9.51 -25.49
C VAL A 166 14.72 -9.20 -24.41
N LEU A 167 13.89 -8.19 -24.67
CA LEU A 167 12.74 -7.87 -23.83
C LEU A 167 11.58 -8.77 -24.21
N VAL A 168 11.02 -9.49 -23.24
CA VAL A 168 9.72 -10.16 -23.32
C VAL A 168 8.68 -9.28 -22.63
N HIS A 169 7.68 -8.83 -23.38
CA HIS A 169 6.60 -7.96 -22.91
C HIS A 169 5.27 -8.71 -22.94
N VAL A 170 4.62 -8.79 -21.80
CA VAL A 170 3.32 -9.43 -21.60
C VAL A 170 2.32 -8.35 -21.21
N LYS A 171 1.22 -8.22 -21.94
CA LYS A 171 0.17 -7.24 -21.68
C LYS A 171 -1.19 -7.93 -21.59
N ALA A 172 -1.86 -7.74 -20.46
CA ALA A 172 -3.22 -8.21 -20.27
C ALA A 172 -4.19 -7.41 -21.16
N PRO A 173 -5.29 -8.04 -21.61
CA PRO A 173 -6.30 -7.34 -22.38
C PRO A 173 -6.98 -6.25 -21.54
N GLY A 174 -7.34 -5.14 -22.18
CA GLY A 174 -8.15 -4.10 -21.55
C GLY A 174 -9.63 -4.50 -21.46
N ILE A 175 -10.38 -3.76 -20.65
CA ILE A 175 -11.85 -3.88 -20.60
C ILE A 175 -12.45 -2.89 -21.61
N PRO A 176 -13.33 -3.30 -22.54
CA PRO A 176 -13.91 -2.41 -23.54
C PRO A 176 -14.61 -1.20 -22.88
N GLU A 177 -14.36 0.01 -23.41
CA GLU A 177 -14.85 1.29 -22.83
C GLU A 177 -16.39 1.38 -22.74
N GLY A 178 -17.13 0.58 -23.52
CA GLY A 178 -18.60 0.49 -23.47
C GLY A 178 -19.14 -0.31 -22.28
N GLU A 179 -18.34 -1.20 -21.69
CA GLU A 179 -18.67 -1.99 -20.49
C GLU A 179 -18.19 -1.29 -19.20
N ALA A 180 -17.14 -0.47 -19.30
CA ALA A 180 -16.60 0.31 -18.17
C ALA A 180 -17.54 1.44 -17.68
N ALA A 181 -18.41 1.97 -18.54
CA ALA A 181 -19.41 2.98 -18.18
C ALA A 181 -20.56 2.42 -17.33
N ALA A 182 -20.72 1.09 -17.33
CA ALA A 182 -21.63 0.35 -16.47
C ALA A 182 -20.82 -0.60 -15.58
N ALA A 183 -19.94 -0.05 -14.73
CA ALA A 183 -19.16 -0.81 -13.74
C ALA A 183 -20.02 -1.62 -12.73
N GLY A 184 -21.35 -1.62 -12.88
CA GLY A 184 -22.28 -2.53 -12.20
C GLY A 184 -22.67 -3.78 -13.00
N ASP A 185 -22.34 -3.91 -14.30
CA ASP A 185 -22.90 -4.96 -15.17
C ASP A 185 -21.93 -5.54 -16.24
N ALA A 186 -20.68 -5.06 -16.31
CA ALA A 186 -19.66 -5.71 -17.14
C ALA A 186 -19.26 -7.08 -16.56
N PRO A 187 -19.06 -8.14 -17.37
CA PRO A 187 -18.77 -9.49 -16.91
C PRO A 187 -17.31 -9.61 -16.45
N ARG A 188 -16.96 -8.96 -15.33
CA ARG A 188 -15.70 -9.16 -14.64
C ARG A 188 -15.80 -10.34 -13.67
N ALA A 189 -14.64 -10.94 -13.37
CA ALA A 189 -14.55 -11.97 -12.36
C ALA A 189 -15.01 -11.44 -10.98
N PRO A 190 -15.94 -12.14 -10.31
CA PRO A 190 -16.31 -11.82 -8.93
C PRO A 190 -15.11 -11.93 -7.97
N LEU A 191 -15.08 -11.08 -6.94
CA LEU A 191 -14.01 -10.99 -5.95
C LEU A 191 -14.45 -11.50 -4.57
N ASP A 192 -13.63 -12.33 -3.92
CA ASP A 192 -13.66 -12.56 -2.47
C ASP A 192 -12.61 -11.66 -1.79
N LEU A 193 -13.06 -10.60 -1.11
CA LEU A 193 -12.18 -9.67 -0.41
C LEU A 193 -12.26 -9.87 1.10
N VAL A 194 -11.11 -10.03 1.75
CA VAL A 194 -11.00 -9.96 3.22
C VAL A 194 -10.21 -8.71 3.61
N THR A 195 -10.78 -7.87 4.45
CA THR A 195 -10.08 -6.70 5.00
C THR A 195 -9.65 -7.00 6.42
N VAL A 196 -8.38 -6.76 6.73
CA VAL A 196 -7.74 -6.98 8.02
C VAL A 196 -7.34 -5.61 8.56
N LEU A 197 -8.15 -5.10 9.48
CA LEU A 197 -8.13 -3.70 9.91
C LEU A 197 -7.59 -3.59 11.33
N ASP A 198 -6.51 -2.84 11.49
CA ASP A 198 -5.96 -2.52 12.79
C ASP A 198 -6.92 -1.60 13.56
N VAL A 199 -7.30 -2.02 14.76
CA VAL A 199 -8.11 -1.25 15.71
C VAL A 199 -7.37 -1.14 17.05
N SER A 200 -6.04 -1.12 17.04
CA SER A 200 -5.21 -0.84 18.21
C SER A 200 -5.41 0.58 18.73
N GLY A 201 -4.90 0.87 19.92
CA GLY A 201 -5.04 2.20 20.54
C GLY A 201 -4.46 3.36 19.70
N SER A 202 -3.41 3.12 18.90
CA SER A 202 -2.79 4.12 18.02
C SER A 202 -3.74 4.60 16.92
N MET A 203 -4.66 3.75 16.49
CA MET A 203 -5.69 4.08 15.49
C MET A 203 -6.79 5.01 16.03
N SER A 204 -6.79 5.36 17.31
CA SER A 204 -7.86 6.20 17.89
C SER A 204 -7.96 7.60 17.25
N GLY A 205 -9.14 8.20 17.32
CA GLY A 205 -9.40 9.54 16.78
C GLY A 205 -9.48 9.57 15.26
N GLN A 206 -8.71 10.48 14.65
CA GLN A 206 -8.80 10.78 13.21
C GLN A 206 -8.42 9.58 12.33
N LYS A 207 -7.45 8.77 12.75
CA LYS A 207 -6.96 7.62 12.00
C LYS A 207 -8.06 6.58 11.73
N LEU A 208 -8.79 6.17 12.76
CA LEU A 208 -9.93 5.26 12.63
C LEU A 208 -11.08 5.89 11.85
N ALA A 209 -11.33 7.19 12.02
CA ALA A 209 -12.36 7.89 11.24
C ALA A 209 -12.05 7.85 9.73
N LEU A 210 -10.80 8.12 9.35
CA LEU A 210 -10.35 8.05 7.96
C LEU A 210 -10.36 6.63 7.41
N LEU A 211 -10.02 5.63 8.22
CA LEU A 211 -10.16 4.21 7.87
C LEU A 211 -11.62 3.84 7.57
N LYS A 212 -12.56 4.28 8.41
CA LYS A 212 -14.00 4.03 8.19
C LYS A 212 -14.48 4.67 6.89
N LEU A 213 -14.08 5.91 6.61
CA LEU A 213 -14.38 6.59 5.33
C LEU A 213 -13.80 5.83 4.13
N ALA A 214 -12.54 5.40 4.20
CA ALA A 214 -11.91 4.62 3.14
C ALA A 214 -12.62 3.27 2.92
N MET A 215 -13.02 2.61 4.00
CA MET A 215 -13.79 1.36 3.93
C MET A 215 -15.20 1.56 3.37
N GLY A 216 -15.86 2.68 3.67
CA GLY A 216 -17.13 3.06 3.02
C GLY A 216 -16.97 3.13 1.50
N PHE A 217 -15.92 3.82 1.02
CA PHE A 217 -15.61 3.88 -0.40
C PHE A 217 -15.37 2.49 -1.02
N VAL A 218 -14.66 1.60 -0.32
CA VAL A 218 -14.48 0.21 -0.78
C VAL A 218 -15.83 -0.50 -0.91
N ILE A 219 -16.65 -0.49 0.14
CA ILE A 219 -17.97 -1.14 0.18
C ILE A 219 -18.87 -0.65 -0.96
N ASP A 220 -18.87 0.66 -1.22
CA ASP A 220 -19.70 1.27 -2.26
C ASP A 220 -19.29 0.82 -3.67
N ASN A 221 -18.00 0.59 -3.91
CA ASN A 221 -17.47 0.19 -5.22
C ASN A 221 -17.47 -1.33 -5.46
N LEU A 222 -17.74 -2.15 -4.44
CA LEU A 222 -17.95 -3.59 -4.64
C LEU A 222 -19.33 -3.86 -5.28
N GLY A 223 -19.38 -4.82 -6.20
CA GLY A 223 -20.59 -5.23 -6.91
C GLY A 223 -21.37 -6.33 -6.17
N PRO A 224 -22.63 -6.61 -6.57
CA PRO A 224 -23.48 -7.59 -5.89
C PRO A 224 -22.96 -9.04 -5.93
N HIS A 225 -22.09 -9.36 -6.88
CA HIS A 225 -21.43 -10.67 -6.98
C HIS A 225 -20.11 -10.76 -6.18
N ASP A 226 -19.56 -9.63 -5.74
CA ASP A 226 -18.40 -9.63 -4.86
C ASP A 226 -18.82 -9.96 -3.43
N ARG A 227 -17.86 -10.48 -2.67
CA ARG A 227 -18.05 -10.76 -1.26
C ARG A 227 -16.97 -10.07 -0.42
N LEU A 228 -17.38 -9.57 0.74
CA LEU A 228 -16.51 -8.88 1.70
C LEU A 228 -16.66 -9.50 3.10
N SER A 229 -15.52 -9.78 3.73
CA SER A 229 -15.42 -10.01 5.16
C SER A 229 -14.52 -8.97 5.81
N VAL A 230 -14.95 -8.45 6.95
CA VAL A 230 -14.19 -7.50 7.77
C VAL A 230 -13.65 -8.24 8.97
N VAL A 231 -12.32 -8.30 9.07
CA VAL A 231 -11.58 -8.78 10.22
C VAL A 231 -10.97 -7.56 10.90
N SER A 232 -11.20 -7.43 12.20
CA SER A 232 -10.53 -6.42 13.01
C SER A 232 -9.48 -7.10 13.88
N PHE A 233 -8.36 -6.42 14.14
CA PHE A 233 -7.35 -6.94 15.05
C PHE A 233 -6.76 -5.85 15.94
N SER A 234 -6.37 -6.27 17.14
CA SER A 234 -5.64 -5.48 18.12
C SER A 234 -4.72 -6.43 18.89
N SER A 235 -4.94 -6.66 20.19
CA SER A 235 -4.23 -7.71 20.94
C SER A 235 -4.61 -9.13 20.48
N GLY A 236 -5.80 -9.28 19.93
CA GLY A 236 -6.29 -10.49 19.24
C GLY A 236 -7.06 -10.08 17.98
N ALA A 237 -7.52 -11.04 17.21
CA ALA A 237 -8.29 -10.81 16.00
C ALA A 237 -9.72 -11.33 16.13
N GLN A 238 -10.66 -10.69 15.46
CA GLN A 238 -12.06 -11.08 15.41
C GLN A 238 -12.62 -10.87 14.00
N ARG A 239 -13.35 -11.87 13.50
CA ARG A 239 -14.18 -11.72 12.31
C ARG A 239 -15.42 -10.90 12.66
N VAL A 240 -15.47 -9.64 12.22
CA VAL A 240 -16.57 -8.69 12.48
C VAL A 240 -17.77 -9.02 11.60
N THR A 241 -17.52 -9.41 10.35
CA THR A 241 -18.55 -9.89 9.43
C THR A 241 -18.15 -11.22 8.82
N ARG A 242 -19.12 -12.12 8.63
CA ARG A 242 -18.96 -13.26 7.72
C ARG A 242 -18.70 -12.78 6.29
N LEU A 243 -18.37 -13.69 5.38
CA LEU A 243 -18.15 -13.35 3.97
C LEU A 243 -19.51 -13.06 3.29
N LEU A 244 -19.90 -11.77 3.30
CA LEU A 244 -21.19 -11.26 2.83
C LEU A 244 -21.12 -10.92 1.34
N ARG A 245 -22.17 -11.18 0.55
CA ARG A 245 -22.26 -10.55 -0.78
C ARG A 245 -22.53 -9.07 -0.64
N MET A 246 -21.93 -8.26 -1.50
CA MET A 246 -22.13 -6.81 -1.53
C MET A 246 -23.39 -6.39 -2.29
N SER A 247 -24.50 -7.11 -2.03
CA SER A 247 -25.87 -6.64 -2.30
C SER A 247 -26.19 -5.41 -1.45
N ASP A 248 -27.26 -4.67 -1.74
CA ASP A 248 -27.65 -3.49 -0.94
C ASP A 248 -27.75 -3.79 0.56
N ALA A 249 -28.32 -4.96 0.92
CA ALA A 249 -28.40 -5.42 2.29
C ALA A 249 -27.02 -5.75 2.88
N GLY A 250 -26.16 -6.44 2.11
CA GLY A 250 -24.81 -6.79 2.54
C GLY A 250 -23.90 -5.57 2.70
N LYS A 251 -24.03 -4.57 1.82
CA LYS A 251 -23.37 -3.26 1.96
C LYS A 251 -23.82 -2.57 3.24
N GLY A 252 -25.13 -2.50 3.52
CA GLY A 252 -25.65 -1.93 4.76
C GLY A 252 -25.11 -2.62 6.03
N LEU A 253 -25.01 -3.95 6.01
CA LEU A 253 -24.41 -4.73 7.11
C LEU A 253 -22.91 -4.46 7.26
N ALA A 254 -22.15 -4.44 6.16
CA ALA A 254 -20.72 -4.16 6.16
C ALA A 254 -20.42 -2.73 6.66
N THR A 255 -21.17 -1.74 6.19
CA THR A 255 -21.05 -0.34 6.64
C THR A 255 -21.33 -0.23 8.14
N SER A 256 -22.42 -0.84 8.62
CA SER A 256 -22.75 -0.84 10.05
C SER A 256 -21.65 -1.50 10.89
N ALA A 257 -21.07 -2.60 10.40
CA ALA A 257 -19.96 -3.29 11.06
C ALA A 257 -18.70 -2.43 11.13
N VAL A 258 -18.32 -1.76 10.02
CA VAL A 258 -17.19 -0.83 9.98
C VAL A 258 -17.41 0.36 10.92
N GLU A 259 -18.61 0.94 10.94
CA GLU A 259 -18.96 2.03 11.85
C GLU A 259 -18.91 1.62 13.32
N SER A 260 -19.15 0.35 13.63
CA SER A 260 -19.04 -0.19 14.99
C SER A 260 -17.62 -0.40 15.51
N LEU A 261 -16.59 -0.27 14.65
CA LEU A 261 -15.20 -0.46 15.05
C LEU A 261 -14.76 0.58 16.09
N VAL A 262 -14.01 0.12 17.09
CA VAL A 262 -13.49 0.93 18.19
C VAL A 262 -12.02 0.59 18.44
N ALA A 263 -11.18 1.63 18.46
CA ALA A 263 -9.76 1.53 18.74
C ALA A 263 -9.49 1.17 20.21
N ARG A 264 -8.79 0.06 20.46
CA ARG A 264 -8.34 -0.42 21.78
C ARG A 264 -7.26 -1.49 21.68
N GLY A 265 -6.47 -1.66 22.73
CA GLY A 265 -5.52 -2.77 22.84
C GLY A 265 -4.21 -2.54 22.07
N GLY A 266 -3.41 -3.61 21.93
CA GLY A 266 -2.14 -3.62 21.20
C GLY A 266 -2.32 -4.00 19.73
N THR A 267 -1.25 -4.48 19.08
CA THR A 267 -1.22 -4.79 17.64
C THR A 267 -0.63 -6.18 17.44
N ASN A 268 -1.42 -7.11 16.87
CA ASN A 268 -1.06 -8.51 16.63
C ASN A 268 -1.44 -8.90 15.19
N ILE A 269 -0.56 -8.54 14.26
CA ILE A 269 -0.77 -8.72 12.81
C ILE A 269 -0.94 -10.20 12.47
N ALA A 270 -0.16 -11.08 13.11
CA ALA A 270 -0.20 -12.51 12.85
C ALA A 270 -1.57 -13.15 13.16
N GLU A 271 -2.24 -12.77 14.25
CA GLU A 271 -3.61 -13.24 14.52
C GLU A 271 -4.60 -12.73 13.47
N GLY A 272 -4.48 -11.45 13.06
CA GLY A 272 -5.33 -10.87 12.01
C GLY A 272 -5.23 -11.65 10.70
N LEU A 273 -4.01 -11.96 10.27
CA LEU A 273 -3.77 -12.74 9.06
C LEU A 273 -4.23 -14.20 9.20
N ARG A 274 -4.08 -14.83 10.37
CA ARG A 274 -4.61 -16.18 10.61
C ARG A 274 -6.13 -16.23 10.55
N THR A 275 -6.82 -15.24 11.11
CA THR A 275 -8.29 -15.13 10.97
C THR A 275 -8.69 -14.93 9.52
N ALA A 276 -7.96 -14.11 8.73
CA ALA A 276 -8.21 -13.97 7.30
C ALA A 276 -7.98 -15.27 6.52
N ALA A 277 -6.91 -16.01 6.83
CA ALA A 277 -6.65 -17.33 6.27
C ALA A 277 -7.78 -18.31 6.58
N LYS A 278 -8.31 -18.27 7.82
CA LYS A 278 -9.45 -19.08 8.23
C LYS A 278 -10.71 -18.73 7.43
N VAL A 279 -11.01 -17.45 7.24
CA VAL A 279 -12.15 -16.98 6.44
C VAL A 279 -12.07 -17.50 5.00
N LEU A 280 -10.90 -17.42 4.38
CA LEU A 280 -10.73 -17.90 3.01
C LEU A 280 -10.61 -19.43 2.92
N GLY A 281 -10.06 -20.10 3.93
CA GLY A 281 -9.87 -21.56 3.91
C GLY A 281 -11.13 -22.36 4.18
N GLU A 282 -11.99 -21.87 5.09
CA GLU A 282 -13.17 -22.61 5.53
C GLU A 282 -14.46 -22.23 4.78
N ARG A 283 -14.39 -21.28 3.84
CA ARG A 283 -15.55 -20.89 3.02
C ARG A 283 -16.03 -22.03 2.11
N ARG A 284 -17.34 -22.19 1.99
CA ARG A 284 -17.97 -23.23 1.16
C ARG A 284 -17.95 -22.89 -0.32
N HIS A 285 -18.16 -21.63 -0.65
CA HIS A 285 -18.19 -21.14 -2.02
C HIS A 285 -16.98 -20.26 -2.30
N ARG A 286 -16.51 -20.26 -3.55
CA ARG A 286 -15.31 -19.53 -3.95
C ARG A 286 -15.58 -18.72 -5.20
N ASN A 287 -15.35 -17.42 -5.12
CA ASN A 287 -15.24 -16.59 -6.31
C ASN A 287 -13.92 -16.88 -7.03
N ALA A 288 -13.86 -16.53 -8.31
CA ALA A 288 -12.69 -16.77 -9.15
C ALA A 288 -11.45 -16.03 -8.62
N VAL A 289 -11.64 -14.82 -8.07
CA VAL A 289 -10.56 -13.98 -7.54
C VAL A 289 -10.68 -13.91 -6.02
N SER A 290 -9.55 -13.94 -5.30
CA SER A 290 -9.50 -13.75 -3.85
C SER A 290 -8.35 -12.84 -3.48
N SER A 291 -8.55 -11.92 -2.55
CA SER A 291 -7.51 -10.99 -2.10
C SER A 291 -7.70 -10.59 -0.64
N VAL A 292 -6.60 -10.21 0.01
CA VAL A 292 -6.61 -9.66 1.38
C VAL A 292 -6.03 -8.25 1.37
N ILE A 293 -6.69 -7.31 2.03
CA ILE A 293 -6.15 -5.98 2.32
C ILE A 293 -5.84 -5.92 3.81
N LEU A 294 -4.57 -5.70 4.17
CA LEU A 294 -4.12 -5.45 5.54
C LEU A 294 -3.80 -3.98 5.70
N LEU A 295 -4.37 -3.32 6.70
CA LEU A 295 -3.99 -1.96 7.10
C LEU A 295 -3.57 -1.94 8.56
N SER A 296 -2.44 -1.30 8.84
CA SER A 296 -1.92 -1.10 10.19
C SER A 296 -1.12 0.20 10.29
N ASP A 297 -1.20 0.85 11.45
CA ASP A 297 -0.39 2.03 11.80
C ASP A 297 0.68 1.75 12.86
N GLY A 298 0.81 0.48 13.28
CA GLY A 298 1.61 0.10 14.45
C GLY A 298 2.65 -0.99 14.17
N GLN A 299 3.47 -1.26 15.18
CA GLN A 299 4.44 -2.35 15.21
C GLN A 299 3.79 -3.61 15.80
N ASP A 300 4.09 -4.80 15.28
CA ASP A 300 3.60 -6.04 15.88
C ASP A 300 4.25 -6.25 17.26
N ASN A 301 3.50 -5.96 18.32
CA ASN A 301 4.01 -5.98 19.69
C ASN A 301 4.08 -7.40 20.29
N TYR A 302 3.48 -8.40 19.64
CA TYR A 302 3.27 -9.73 20.24
C TYR A 302 4.17 -10.82 19.66
N THR A 303 4.50 -10.75 18.36
CA THR A 303 5.46 -11.69 17.77
C THR A 303 6.91 -11.33 18.10
N MET A 304 7.19 -10.04 18.33
CA MET A 304 8.51 -9.48 18.67
C MET A 304 8.96 -9.77 20.11
N THR A 305 8.05 -9.78 21.09
CA THR A 305 8.40 -9.86 22.52
C THR A 305 8.60 -11.27 23.05
N ARG A 306 8.25 -12.31 22.28
CA ARG A 306 8.44 -13.72 22.69
C ARG A 306 9.83 -14.30 22.37
N ARG A 307 10.69 -13.58 21.63
CA ARG A 307 12.10 -13.95 21.44
C ARG A 307 12.96 -12.83 22.01
N GLY A 308 13.87 -13.17 22.92
CA GLY A 308 14.57 -12.23 23.80
C GLY A 308 15.32 -11.09 23.07
N HIS A 309 15.69 -10.06 23.83
CA HIS A 309 16.50 -8.94 23.36
C HIS A 309 17.71 -9.43 22.55
N GLY A 310 17.71 -9.18 21.23
CA GLY A 310 18.84 -9.44 20.34
C GLY A 310 18.59 -10.36 19.14
N THR A 311 17.40 -10.94 18.95
CA THR A 311 17.08 -11.70 17.73
C THR A 311 16.42 -10.83 16.65
N VAL A 312 16.91 -10.92 15.42
CA VAL A 312 16.28 -10.31 14.23
C VAL A 312 14.83 -10.82 14.13
N PRO A 313 13.83 -9.94 13.91
CA PRO A 313 12.45 -10.35 13.75
C PRO A 313 12.30 -11.32 12.57
N ASN A 314 11.64 -12.46 12.79
CA ASN A 314 11.27 -13.35 11.68
C ASN A 314 9.88 -12.96 11.18
N TYR A 315 9.84 -12.04 10.22
CA TYR A 315 8.58 -11.55 9.64
C TYR A 315 7.86 -12.57 8.75
N GLU A 316 8.57 -13.58 8.22
CA GLU A 316 7.94 -14.67 7.45
C GLU A 316 6.95 -15.46 8.32
N ALA A 317 7.20 -15.55 9.63
CA ALA A 317 6.29 -16.20 10.58
C ALA A 317 4.95 -15.46 10.76
N LEU A 318 4.83 -14.22 10.28
CA LEU A 318 3.56 -13.49 10.25
C LEU A 318 2.62 -14.04 9.20
N VAL A 319 3.16 -14.62 8.11
CA VAL A 319 2.39 -15.07 6.95
C VAL A 319 1.86 -16.48 7.22
N PRO A 320 0.53 -16.67 7.27
CA PRO A 320 -0.04 -18.01 7.34
C PRO A 320 0.38 -18.87 6.14
N PRO A 321 0.69 -20.17 6.32
CA PRO A 321 1.12 -21.05 5.24
C PRO A 321 0.23 -21.05 3.98
N PRO A 322 -1.12 -20.96 4.06
CA PRO A 322 -1.96 -20.88 2.86
C PRO A 322 -1.69 -19.66 1.97
N PHE A 323 -1.16 -18.57 2.51
CA PHE A 323 -0.85 -17.39 1.69
C PHE A 323 0.56 -17.41 1.11
N VAL A 324 1.43 -18.32 1.54
CA VAL A 324 2.79 -18.42 1.03
C VAL A 324 2.78 -19.00 -0.38
N ARG A 325 3.43 -18.30 -1.32
CA ARG A 325 3.57 -18.75 -2.70
C ARG A 325 4.71 -19.76 -2.83
N ASP A 326 4.54 -20.95 -2.28
CA ASP A 326 5.49 -22.06 -2.45
C ASP A 326 4.79 -23.27 -3.10
N GLY A 327 4.81 -23.29 -4.42
CA GLY A 327 4.84 -24.49 -5.28
C GLY A 327 3.76 -25.58 -5.21
N GLY A 328 2.91 -25.68 -4.18
CA GLY A 328 1.82 -26.68 -4.17
C GLY A 328 1.41 -27.31 -2.84
N ILE A 329 1.27 -26.56 -1.73
CA ILE A 329 0.71 -27.13 -0.48
C ILE A 329 -0.54 -26.37 0.05
N GLY A 330 -0.84 -25.17 -0.46
CA GLY A 330 -2.02 -24.40 -0.03
C GLY A 330 -3.29 -24.68 -0.86
N ASP A 331 -4.42 -24.90 -0.20
CA ASP A 331 -5.76 -25.08 -0.83
C ASP A 331 -6.28 -23.81 -1.55
N PHE A 332 -5.61 -22.68 -1.38
CA PHE A 332 -5.85 -21.40 -2.05
C PHE A 332 -4.60 -20.52 -1.89
N SER A 333 -4.37 -19.58 -2.80
CA SER A 333 -3.34 -18.54 -2.69
C SER A 333 -4.01 -17.20 -2.98
N ALA A 334 -4.04 -16.29 -2.00
CA ALA A 334 -4.58 -14.95 -2.18
C ALA A 334 -3.53 -13.89 -1.82
N PRO A 335 -3.24 -12.92 -2.70
CA PRO A 335 -2.28 -11.87 -2.41
C PRO A 335 -2.73 -11.00 -1.24
N ILE A 336 -1.80 -10.65 -0.36
CA ILE A 336 -2.03 -9.71 0.74
C ILE A 336 -1.45 -8.34 0.38
N HIS A 337 -2.32 -7.36 0.14
CA HIS A 337 -1.92 -5.98 -0.09
C HIS A 337 -1.86 -5.25 1.24
N THR A 338 -0.69 -4.72 1.59
CA THR A 338 -0.43 -4.12 2.90
C THR A 338 -0.36 -2.60 2.79
N PHE A 339 -1.00 -1.89 3.72
CA PHE A 339 -1.06 -0.43 3.78
C PHE A 339 -0.50 0.06 5.11
N GLY A 340 0.75 0.51 5.08
CA GLY A 340 1.40 1.15 6.22
C GLY A 340 0.87 2.57 6.39
N PHE A 341 0.21 2.82 7.53
CA PHE A 341 -0.48 4.08 7.78
C PHE A 341 0.31 4.96 8.76
N GLY A 342 0.72 6.16 8.34
CA GLY A 342 1.56 7.06 9.12
C GLY A 342 2.99 6.54 9.33
N ASN A 343 3.75 7.19 10.21
CA ASN A 343 5.20 6.93 10.35
C ASN A 343 5.56 5.82 11.36
N ASP A 344 4.60 5.33 12.14
CA ASP A 344 4.84 4.45 13.29
C ASP A 344 4.69 2.95 12.99
N HIS A 345 4.24 2.59 11.78
CA HIS A 345 4.00 1.20 11.37
C HIS A 345 5.30 0.40 11.14
N ASP A 346 5.23 -0.93 11.30
CA ASP A 346 6.36 -1.81 10.95
C ASP A 346 6.43 -2.03 9.43
N ALA A 347 7.08 -1.09 8.74
CA ALA A 347 7.24 -1.14 7.29
C ALA A 347 7.92 -2.44 6.80
N ALA A 348 8.89 -2.98 7.56
CA ALA A 348 9.57 -4.21 7.21
C ALA A 348 8.63 -5.41 7.29
N ALA A 349 7.87 -5.53 8.38
CA ALA A 349 6.86 -6.58 8.53
C ALA A 349 5.85 -6.56 7.38
N MET A 350 5.29 -5.37 7.10
CA MET A 350 4.25 -5.20 6.10
C MET A 350 4.76 -5.45 4.68
N HIS A 351 6.01 -5.06 4.39
CA HIS A 351 6.66 -5.37 3.13
C HIS A 351 6.86 -6.88 2.95
N VAL A 352 7.40 -7.57 3.96
CA VAL A 352 7.64 -9.03 3.90
C VAL A 352 6.32 -9.79 3.72
N VAL A 353 5.25 -9.38 4.41
CA VAL A 353 3.91 -9.99 4.25
C VAL A 353 3.39 -9.81 2.82
N ALA A 354 3.49 -8.61 2.24
CA ALA A 354 3.06 -8.39 0.86
C ALA A 354 3.90 -9.18 -0.15
N GLU A 355 5.21 -9.15 0.03
CA GLU A 355 6.18 -9.78 -0.87
C GLU A 355 5.98 -11.30 -0.90
N SER A 356 5.92 -11.95 0.27
CA SER A 356 5.80 -13.41 0.42
C SER A 356 4.50 -13.98 -0.14
N THR A 357 3.46 -13.15 -0.27
CA THR A 357 2.10 -13.60 -0.62
C THR A 357 1.67 -13.25 -2.03
N GLY A 358 2.47 -12.49 -2.78
CA GLY A 358 2.04 -12.05 -4.10
C GLY A 358 1.50 -10.63 -4.19
N GLY A 359 1.32 -9.95 -3.06
CA GLY A 359 0.66 -8.64 -2.96
C GLY A 359 1.60 -7.44 -3.10
N THR A 360 1.11 -6.26 -2.71
CA THR A 360 1.85 -4.98 -2.82
C THR A 360 1.91 -4.28 -1.48
N PHE A 361 3.05 -3.66 -1.17
CA PHE A 361 3.17 -2.77 -0.02
C PHE A 361 2.98 -1.31 -0.45
N SER A 362 2.07 -0.62 0.23
CA SER A 362 1.71 0.79 0.02
C SER A 362 2.03 1.58 1.30
N TYR A 363 2.65 2.74 1.13
CA TYR A 363 2.99 3.62 2.25
C TYR A 363 2.16 4.90 2.19
N ILE A 364 1.34 5.13 3.21
CA ILE A 364 0.47 6.30 3.35
C ILE A 364 1.07 7.24 4.40
N GLU A 365 1.84 8.23 3.95
CA GLU A 365 2.44 9.25 4.81
C GLU A 365 1.41 10.27 5.29
N ASN A 366 0.63 10.83 4.35
CA ASN A 366 -0.46 11.74 4.67
C ASN A 366 -1.76 10.96 4.93
N GLU A 367 -2.27 11.04 6.15
CA GLU A 367 -3.46 10.28 6.56
C GLU A 367 -4.68 10.60 5.69
N ALA A 368 -4.80 11.83 5.17
CA ALA A 368 -5.94 12.27 4.37
C ALA A 368 -6.05 11.59 2.99
N VAL A 369 -5.01 10.87 2.54
CA VAL A 369 -4.99 10.20 1.22
C VAL A 369 -5.21 8.69 1.28
N ILE A 370 -5.55 8.14 2.46
CA ILE A 370 -5.86 6.70 2.62
C ILE A 370 -6.96 6.21 1.68
N GLN A 371 -8.01 7.00 1.48
CA GLN A 371 -9.09 6.65 0.57
C GLN A 371 -8.59 6.51 -0.87
N ASP A 372 -7.69 7.39 -1.31
CA ASP A 372 -7.09 7.31 -2.65
C ASP A 372 -6.20 6.06 -2.78
N ALA A 373 -5.42 5.74 -1.74
CA ALA A 373 -4.61 4.50 -1.74
C ALA A 373 -5.48 3.25 -1.89
N PHE A 374 -6.62 3.20 -1.19
CA PHE A 374 -7.58 2.10 -1.27
C PHE A 374 -8.25 2.06 -2.64
N ALA A 375 -8.66 3.22 -3.16
CA ALA A 375 -9.23 3.38 -4.48
C ALA A 375 -8.31 2.82 -5.57
N GLN A 376 -7.02 3.13 -5.53
CA GLN A 376 -6.05 2.58 -6.48
C GLN A 376 -6.00 1.05 -6.42
N CYS A 377 -5.95 0.48 -5.21
CA CYS A 377 -5.86 -0.97 -5.03
C CYS A 377 -7.12 -1.69 -5.52
N ILE A 378 -8.32 -1.24 -5.11
CA ILE A 378 -9.56 -1.87 -5.55
C ILE A 378 -9.79 -1.71 -7.06
N GLY A 379 -9.32 -0.62 -7.67
CA GLY A 379 -9.37 -0.45 -9.12
C GLY A 379 -8.63 -1.57 -9.88
N GLY A 380 -7.53 -2.08 -9.31
CA GLY A 380 -6.84 -3.27 -9.81
C GLY A 380 -7.58 -4.58 -9.49
N LEU A 381 -7.98 -4.77 -8.23
CA LEU A 381 -8.62 -6.01 -7.78
C LEU A 381 -9.96 -6.30 -8.48
N LEU A 382 -10.69 -5.25 -8.87
CA LEU A 382 -11.94 -5.37 -9.62
C LEU A 382 -11.72 -5.55 -11.13
N THR A 383 -10.47 -5.63 -11.60
CA THR A 383 -10.15 -5.77 -13.02
C THR A 383 -9.17 -6.91 -13.29
N VAL A 384 -9.11 -7.93 -12.42
CA VAL A 384 -8.36 -9.16 -12.70
C VAL A 384 -8.99 -9.87 -13.89
N VAL A 385 -8.22 -10.05 -14.97
CA VAL A 385 -8.65 -10.73 -16.21
C VAL A 385 -7.84 -11.98 -16.52
N VAL A 386 -6.64 -12.08 -15.95
CA VAL A 386 -5.68 -13.17 -16.18
C VAL A 386 -5.27 -13.74 -14.82
N GLN A 387 -5.27 -15.06 -14.71
CA GLN A 387 -4.79 -15.83 -13.55
C GLN A 387 -3.78 -16.88 -13.99
N GLU A 388 -2.91 -17.29 -13.07
CA GLU A 388 -1.96 -18.40 -13.29
C GLU A 388 -1.07 -18.23 -14.54
N ALA A 389 -0.81 -16.99 -14.98
CA ALA A 389 -0.02 -16.76 -16.18
C ALA A 389 1.42 -17.27 -16.03
N ARG A 390 1.87 -18.05 -17.01
CA ARG A 390 3.22 -18.59 -17.07
C ARG A 390 3.81 -18.37 -18.45
N VAL A 391 4.94 -17.68 -18.49
CA VAL A 391 5.72 -17.49 -19.71
C VAL A 391 6.70 -18.64 -19.86
N ALA A 392 6.74 -19.25 -21.05
CA ALA A 392 7.71 -20.25 -21.45
C ALA A 392 8.54 -19.73 -22.63
N ILE A 393 9.86 -19.88 -22.52
CA ILE A 393 10.85 -19.35 -23.46
C ILE A 393 11.72 -20.51 -23.91
N ALA A 394 11.89 -20.70 -25.22
CA ALA A 394 12.76 -21.74 -25.78
C ALA A 394 13.68 -21.14 -26.84
N CYS A 395 14.96 -21.54 -26.86
CA CYS A 395 15.90 -21.10 -27.89
C CYS A 395 15.53 -21.67 -29.25
N GLY A 396 15.38 -20.80 -30.26
CA GLY A 396 15.07 -21.19 -31.63
C GLY A 396 16.26 -21.82 -32.38
N HIS A 397 17.47 -21.34 -32.11
CA HIS A 397 18.71 -21.82 -32.74
C HIS A 397 19.53 -22.72 -31.79
N PRO A 398 20.14 -23.82 -32.26
CA PRO A 398 20.87 -24.78 -31.42
C PRO A 398 22.11 -24.21 -30.73
N GLY A 399 22.69 -23.12 -31.25
CA GLY A 399 23.82 -22.42 -30.66
C GLY A 399 23.45 -21.27 -29.71
N VAL A 400 22.17 -20.86 -29.65
CA VAL A 400 21.73 -19.81 -28.72
C VAL A 400 21.59 -20.41 -27.32
N ARG A 401 21.98 -19.64 -26.29
CA ARG A 401 21.82 -20.00 -24.88
C ARG A 401 21.22 -18.83 -24.11
N ILE A 402 20.30 -19.13 -23.20
CA ILE A 402 19.78 -18.19 -22.21
C ILE A 402 20.76 -18.17 -21.04
N SER A 403 21.41 -17.03 -20.83
CA SER A 403 22.39 -16.82 -19.77
C SER A 403 21.70 -16.44 -18.46
N SER A 404 20.70 -15.56 -18.51
CA SER A 404 19.92 -15.15 -17.34
C SER A 404 18.59 -14.51 -17.72
N VAL A 405 17.68 -14.46 -16.75
CA VAL A 405 16.39 -13.75 -16.86
C VAL A 405 16.28 -12.77 -15.70
N LYS A 406 16.12 -11.48 -16.00
CA LYS A 406 15.78 -10.45 -15.01
C LYS A 406 14.26 -10.40 -14.86
N SER A 407 13.75 -11.27 -13.99
CA SER A 407 12.32 -11.40 -13.71
C SER A 407 11.85 -10.55 -12.51
N GLY A 408 12.70 -9.73 -11.90
CA GLY A 408 12.36 -9.00 -10.69
C GLY A 408 12.00 -9.97 -9.56
N ARG A 409 10.80 -9.85 -9.00
CA ARG A 409 10.32 -10.76 -7.95
C ARG A 409 9.70 -12.06 -8.47
N TYR A 410 9.42 -12.14 -9.76
CA TYR A 410 8.71 -13.28 -10.33
C TYR A 410 9.63 -14.49 -10.35
N GLU A 411 9.15 -15.62 -9.83
CA GLU A 411 9.88 -16.87 -9.88
C GLU A 411 10.20 -17.19 -11.33
N SER A 412 11.49 -17.35 -11.62
CA SER A 412 11.97 -17.75 -12.92
C SER A 412 12.99 -18.85 -12.79
N ARG A 413 13.03 -19.69 -13.83
CA ARG A 413 13.96 -20.80 -13.93
C ARG A 413 14.53 -20.79 -15.34
N VAL A 414 15.86 -20.88 -15.43
CA VAL A 414 16.58 -21.22 -16.66
C VAL A 414 17.03 -22.67 -16.50
N ASP A 415 16.84 -23.48 -17.53
CA ASP A 415 17.30 -24.87 -17.51
C ASP A 415 18.83 -24.97 -17.53
N GLU A 416 19.37 -26.08 -17.02
CA GLU A 416 20.82 -26.28 -16.87
C GLU A 416 21.58 -26.18 -18.20
N ASP A 417 20.93 -26.54 -19.31
CA ASP A 417 21.50 -26.46 -20.65
C ASP A 417 21.36 -25.06 -21.30
N GLY A 418 20.68 -24.13 -20.63
CA GLY A 418 20.38 -22.78 -21.11
C GLY A 418 19.48 -22.76 -22.36
N ARG A 419 18.78 -23.85 -22.69
CA ARG A 419 17.95 -23.93 -23.90
C ARG A 419 16.51 -23.49 -23.69
N SER A 420 16.08 -23.43 -22.43
CA SER A 420 14.72 -23.03 -22.08
C SER A 420 14.70 -22.22 -20.77
N ALA A 421 13.67 -21.40 -20.61
CA ALA A 421 13.39 -20.71 -19.37
C ALA A 421 11.87 -20.58 -19.15
N SER A 422 11.46 -20.42 -17.90
CA SER A 422 10.06 -20.10 -17.56
C SER A 422 9.95 -19.03 -16.49
N ILE A 423 8.86 -18.27 -16.52
CA ILE A 423 8.55 -17.20 -15.55
C ILE A 423 7.11 -17.38 -15.06
N ALA A 424 6.92 -17.51 -13.76
CA ALA A 424 5.59 -17.57 -13.13
C ALA A 424 5.08 -16.14 -12.86
N VAL A 425 4.25 -15.62 -13.76
CA VAL A 425 3.72 -14.25 -13.71
C VAL A 425 2.54 -14.14 -12.75
N GLY A 426 1.64 -15.13 -12.76
CA GLY A 426 0.46 -15.17 -11.89
C GLY A 426 -0.69 -14.30 -12.42
N GLU A 427 -1.22 -13.41 -11.58
CA GLU A 427 -2.41 -12.63 -11.91
C GLU A 427 -2.06 -11.28 -12.55
N LEU A 428 -2.84 -10.87 -13.55
CA LEU A 428 -2.76 -9.54 -14.17
C LEU A 428 -4.12 -8.84 -14.20
N TYR A 429 -4.09 -7.56 -13.90
CA TYR A 429 -5.24 -6.66 -14.06
C TYR A 429 -5.40 -6.26 -15.53
N ALA A 430 -6.58 -5.77 -15.90
CA ALA A 430 -6.82 -5.25 -17.24
C ALA A 430 -5.82 -4.14 -17.58
N ASP A 431 -5.29 -4.18 -18.80
CA ASP A 431 -4.22 -3.30 -19.30
C ASP A 431 -2.89 -3.36 -18.50
N GLU A 432 -2.75 -4.28 -17.56
CA GLU A 432 -1.51 -4.43 -16.80
C GLU A 432 -0.42 -5.09 -17.66
N GLU A 433 0.81 -4.62 -17.48
CA GLU A 433 1.96 -5.03 -18.28
C GLU A 433 3.08 -5.63 -17.41
N ARG A 434 3.83 -6.56 -17.99
CA ARG A 434 5.05 -7.15 -17.42
C ARG A 434 6.14 -7.20 -18.46
N ARG A 435 7.34 -6.80 -18.06
CA ARG A 435 8.52 -6.67 -18.91
C ARG A 435 9.68 -7.45 -18.29
N PHE A 436 10.25 -8.37 -19.04
CA PHE A 436 11.34 -9.22 -18.56
C PHE A 436 12.51 -9.15 -19.53
N LEU A 437 13.70 -8.84 -19.03
CA LEU A 437 14.91 -8.91 -19.84
C LEU A 437 15.49 -10.32 -19.79
N VAL A 438 15.66 -10.91 -20.97
CA VAL A 438 16.30 -12.21 -21.18
C VAL A 438 17.65 -11.95 -21.83
N PHE A 439 18.72 -12.39 -21.20
CA PHE A 439 20.07 -12.23 -21.72
C PHE A 439 20.51 -13.51 -22.40
N LEU A 440 20.98 -13.39 -23.64
CA LEU A 440 21.35 -14.51 -24.50
C LEU A 440 22.83 -14.47 -24.86
N SER A 441 23.45 -15.63 -24.95
CA SER A 441 24.63 -15.84 -25.79
C SER A 441 24.15 -16.22 -27.19
N VAL A 442 24.54 -15.41 -28.17
CA VAL A 442 24.19 -15.57 -29.57
C VAL A 442 25.44 -16.06 -30.30
N PRO A 443 25.40 -17.21 -31.00
CA PRO A 443 26.58 -17.75 -31.70
C PRO A 443 26.95 -16.87 -32.89
N SER A 444 28.11 -17.08 -33.52
CA SER A 444 28.32 -16.56 -34.89
C SER A 444 27.38 -17.28 -35.86
N ALA A 445 26.97 -16.59 -36.93
CA ALA A 445 26.15 -17.20 -37.98
C ALA A 445 27.05 -17.93 -38.99
N ASP A 446 26.61 -19.11 -39.43
CA ASP A 446 27.26 -19.82 -40.52
C ASP A 446 27.14 -19.02 -41.84
N GLY A 447 28.10 -19.20 -42.75
CA GLY A 447 28.42 -18.34 -43.91
C GLY A 447 27.29 -18.03 -44.92
N GLU A 448 26.08 -18.56 -44.76
CA GLU A 448 24.91 -18.27 -45.60
C GLU A 448 23.64 -17.84 -44.84
N ALA A 449 23.61 -17.90 -43.50
CA ALA A 449 22.39 -17.58 -42.76
C ALA A 449 22.16 -16.05 -42.70
N GLU A 450 21.06 -15.58 -43.32
CA GLU A 450 20.66 -14.16 -43.31
C GLU A 450 20.02 -13.72 -41.98
N THR A 451 19.48 -14.66 -41.21
CA THR A 451 18.85 -14.41 -39.91
C THR A 451 19.19 -15.51 -38.90
N THR A 452 19.01 -15.20 -37.62
CA THR A 452 19.08 -16.19 -36.54
C THR A 452 17.84 -16.07 -35.66
N THR A 453 17.08 -17.16 -35.53
CA THR A 453 15.98 -17.24 -34.56
C THR A 453 16.55 -17.42 -33.16
N LEU A 454 16.35 -16.40 -32.31
CA LEU A 454 16.88 -16.35 -30.96
C LEU A 454 16.02 -17.18 -30.01
N ILE A 455 14.78 -16.76 -29.81
CA ILE A 455 13.85 -17.38 -28.86
C ILE A 455 12.44 -17.48 -29.44
N LYS A 456 11.68 -18.44 -28.92
CA LYS A 456 10.23 -18.59 -29.10
C LYS A 456 9.59 -18.41 -27.73
N VAL A 457 8.55 -17.58 -27.67
CA VAL A 457 7.91 -17.23 -26.40
C VAL A 457 6.44 -17.60 -26.47
N SER A 458 5.95 -18.28 -25.43
CA SER A 458 4.53 -18.54 -25.23
C SER A 458 4.11 -18.18 -23.81
N CYS A 459 2.84 -17.87 -23.62
CA CYS A 459 2.23 -17.62 -22.32
C CYS A 459 0.93 -18.41 -22.20
N GLY A 460 0.90 -19.34 -21.26
CA GLY A 460 -0.32 -20.05 -20.86
C GLY A 460 -0.93 -19.37 -19.64
N TYR A 461 -2.26 -19.20 -19.61
CA TYR A 461 -2.96 -18.59 -18.49
C TYR A 461 -4.42 -19.06 -18.38
N ARG A 462 -5.04 -18.77 -17.24
CA ARG A 462 -6.47 -18.97 -17.00
C ARG A 462 -7.21 -17.62 -17.09
N ASN A 463 -8.25 -17.55 -17.93
CA ASN A 463 -9.12 -16.38 -18.00
C ASN A 463 -9.96 -16.27 -16.70
N ALA A 464 -9.95 -15.11 -16.04
CA ALA A 464 -10.58 -14.94 -14.74
C ALA A 464 -12.13 -14.98 -14.78
N ALA A 465 -12.75 -14.54 -15.88
CA ALA A 465 -14.22 -14.47 -16.00
C ALA A 465 -14.82 -15.85 -16.34
N GLY A 466 -14.18 -16.60 -17.24
CA GLY A 466 -14.69 -17.89 -17.73
C GLY A 466 -13.97 -19.14 -17.22
N GLY A 467 -12.82 -18.98 -16.56
CA GLY A 467 -11.99 -20.10 -16.08
C GLY A 467 -11.30 -20.91 -17.18
N ALA A 468 -11.47 -20.56 -18.46
CA ALA A 468 -10.86 -21.23 -19.60
C ALA A 468 -9.34 -21.05 -19.62
N HIS A 469 -8.61 -22.11 -19.99
CA HIS A 469 -7.18 -22.03 -20.25
C HIS A 469 -6.94 -21.48 -21.66
N VAL A 470 -5.99 -20.56 -21.79
CA VAL A 470 -5.64 -19.90 -23.04
C VAL A 470 -4.12 -19.92 -23.18
N ASP A 471 -3.65 -20.35 -24.35
CA ASP A 471 -2.23 -20.33 -24.71
C ASP A 471 -2.01 -19.31 -25.84
N VAL A 472 -1.09 -18.38 -25.61
CA VAL A 472 -0.71 -17.35 -26.59
C VAL A 472 0.75 -17.55 -26.95
N THR A 473 1.06 -17.61 -28.24
CA THR A 473 2.43 -17.70 -28.74
C THR A 473 2.78 -16.40 -29.45
N ALA A 474 3.91 -15.81 -29.08
CA ALA A 474 4.46 -14.64 -29.76
C ALA A 474 5.08 -15.05 -31.11
N GLU A 475 5.31 -14.07 -31.98
CA GLU A 475 6.16 -14.28 -33.15
C GLU A 475 7.58 -14.69 -32.74
N ASP A 476 8.21 -15.53 -33.55
CA ASP A 476 9.59 -15.98 -33.34
C ASP A 476 10.51 -14.76 -33.28
N THR A 477 11.27 -14.60 -32.19
CA THR A 477 12.22 -13.49 -32.06
C THR A 477 13.45 -13.76 -32.91
N VAL A 478 13.70 -12.91 -33.91
CA VAL A 478 14.79 -13.07 -34.88
C VAL A 478 15.71 -11.85 -34.89
N VAL A 479 16.97 -12.05 -35.27
CA VAL A 479 17.91 -10.98 -35.61
C VAL A 479 18.46 -11.18 -37.02
N ALA A 480 18.67 -10.08 -37.74
CA ALA A 480 19.36 -10.09 -39.02
C ALA A 480 20.86 -10.32 -38.84
N ARG A 481 21.51 -10.95 -39.83
CA ARG A 481 22.94 -11.31 -39.83
C ARG A 481 23.71 -10.70 -41.00
N PRO A 482 23.80 -9.36 -41.10
CA PRO A 482 24.62 -8.73 -42.12
C PRO A 482 26.11 -8.99 -41.87
N GLU A 483 26.95 -8.77 -42.89
CA GLU A 483 28.40 -8.77 -42.72
C GLU A 483 28.86 -7.68 -41.75
N HIS A 484 28.21 -6.51 -41.78
CA HIS A 484 28.49 -5.37 -40.92
C HIS A 484 27.19 -4.87 -40.30
N ALA A 485 27.18 -4.63 -38.98
CA ALA A 485 26.00 -4.20 -38.23
C ALA A 485 26.15 -2.81 -37.57
N ALA A 486 27.03 -1.95 -38.10
CA ALA A 486 27.41 -0.67 -37.48
C ALA A 486 26.24 0.33 -37.35
N ASP A 487 25.23 0.25 -38.22
CA ASP A 487 24.09 1.17 -38.25
C ASP A 487 22.84 0.62 -37.54
N ALA A 488 22.95 -0.51 -36.82
CA ALA A 488 21.82 -1.07 -36.11
C ALA A 488 21.43 -0.17 -34.94
N GLU A 489 20.30 0.53 -35.07
CA GLU A 489 19.73 1.31 -33.97
C GLU A 489 19.31 0.40 -32.83
N ARG A 490 19.55 0.91 -31.62
CA ARG A 490 19.22 0.20 -30.39
C ARG A 490 17.74 0.37 -30.05
N SER A 491 17.11 -0.69 -29.59
CA SER A 491 15.69 -0.67 -29.21
C SER A 491 15.45 0.18 -27.97
N MET A 492 14.63 1.22 -28.11
CA MET A 492 14.24 2.10 -27.00
C MET A 492 13.42 1.37 -25.93
N GLU A 493 12.67 0.33 -26.30
CA GLU A 493 11.92 -0.49 -25.34
C GLU A 493 12.87 -1.30 -24.45
N VAL A 494 13.91 -1.89 -25.04
CA VAL A 494 14.95 -2.63 -24.30
C VAL A 494 15.77 -1.68 -23.44
N GLU A 495 16.11 -0.49 -23.94
CA GLU A 495 16.83 0.53 -23.17
C GLU A 495 16.04 1.00 -21.95
N ARG A 496 14.77 1.38 -22.14
CA ARG A 496 13.90 1.82 -21.05
C ARG A 496 13.84 0.78 -19.94
N GLU A 497 13.66 -0.48 -20.31
CA GLU A 497 13.57 -1.56 -19.34
C GLU A 497 14.91 -1.82 -18.64
N ARG A 498 16.03 -1.76 -19.37
CA ARG A 498 17.36 -1.93 -18.78
C ARG A 498 17.65 -0.85 -17.74
N VAL A 499 17.40 0.41 -18.07
CA VAL A 499 17.57 1.55 -17.16
C VAL A 499 16.74 1.36 -15.88
N ARG A 500 15.51 0.85 -16.01
CA ARG A 500 14.62 0.56 -14.87
C ARG A 500 15.15 -0.59 -13.99
N VAL A 501 15.57 -1.70 -14.60
CA VAL A 501 16.09 -2.87 -13.86
C VAL A 501 17.34 -2.50 -13.07
N GLU A 502 18.28 -1.80 -13.69
CA GLU A 502 19.49 -1.36 -13.01
C GLU A 502 19.18 -0.34 -11.90
N ALA A 503 18.18 0.54 -12.09
CA ALA A 503 17.73 1.44 -11.03
C ALA A 503 17.12 0.69 -9.85
N ALA A 504 16.32 -0.36 -10.10
CA ALA A 504 15.75 -1.18 -9.04
C ALA A 504 16.83 -1.90 -8.21
N GLU A 505 17.88 -2.41 -8.86
CA GLU A 505 19.03 -3.02 -8.19
C GLU A 505 19.77 -2.01 -7.29
N ASP A 506 20.01 -0.78 -7.78
CA ASP A 506 20.67 0.27 -7.01
C ASP A 506 19.79 0.82 -5.87
N ILE A 507 18.47 0.88 -6.04
CA ILE A 507 17.54 1.22 -4.95
C ILE A 507 17.64 0.18 -3.82
N ALA A 508 17.70 -1.11 -4.16
CA ALA A 508 17.87 -2.18 -3.18
C ALA A 508 19.24 -2.09 -2.47
N ALA A 509 20.31 -1.81 -3.22
CA ALA A 509 21.64 -1.61 -2.66
C ALA A 509 21.69 -0.38 -1.71
N ALA A 510 21.10 0.74 -2.11
CA ALA A 510 21.01 1.95 -1.29
C ALA A 510 20.20 1.71 -0.01
N ARG A 511 19.08 0.97 -0.08
CA ARG A 511 18.35 0.54 1.12
C ARG A 511 19.27 -0.26 2.04
N ALA A 512 19.95 -1.27 1.53
CA ALA A 512 20.83 -2.12 2.33
C ALA A 512 21.96 -1.32 2.99
N ALA A 513 22.51 -0.30 2.32
CA ALA A 513 23.48 0.62 2.92
C ALA A 513 22.85 1.45 4.04
N ALA A 514 21.67 2.04 3.83
CA ALA A 514 20.95 2.83 4.83
C ALA A 514 20.57 2.02 6.08
N GLU A 515 20.17 0.75 5.93
CA GLU A 515 19.84 -0.15 7.05
C GLU A 515 21.05 -0.37 7.98
N ARG A 516 22.24 -0.53 7.39
CA ARG A 516 23.51 -0.64 8.13
C ARG A 516 24.01 0.69 8.70
N GLY A 517 23.28 1.80 8.48
CA GLY A 517 23.64 3.15 8.93
C GLY A 517 24.60 3.90 7.99
N ALA A 518 24.95 3.33 6.83
CA ALA A 518 25.80 3.96 5.82
C ALA A 518 24.98 4.90 4.90
N HIS A 519 24.39 5.95 5.50
CA HIS A 519 23.52 6.89 4.79
C HIS A 519 24.22 7.65 3.65
N GLN A 520 25.51 7.97 3.83
CA GLN A 520 26.31 8.63 2.79
C GLN A 520 26.50 7.73 1.56
N GLU A 521 26.80 6.44 1.78
CA GLU A 521 26.90 5.43 0.71
C GLU A 521 25.56 5.28 -0.02
N ALA A 522 24.45 5.23 0.73
CA ALA A 522 23.10 5.15 0.15
C ALA A 522 22.78 6.36 -0.76
N VAL A 523 23.13 7.58 -0.31
CA VAL A 523 22.97 8.80 -1.11
C VAL A 523 23.81 8.75 -2.39
N GLU A 524 25.06 8.30 -2.30
CA GLU A 524 25.97 8.20 -3.44
C GLU A 524 25.48 7.18 -4.47
N ILE A 525 25.00 6.02 -4.05
CA ILE A 525 24.40 5.01 -4.93
C ILE A 525 23.22 5.62 -5.71
N LEU A 526 22.27 6.26 -5.01
CA LEU A 526 21.09 6.85 -5.64
C LEU A 526 21.44 8.05 -6.54
N GLU A 527 22.41 8.87 -6.15
CA GLU A 527 22.88 9.99 -6.97
C GLU A 527 23.57 9.52 -8.26
N ASN A 528 24.40 8.48 -8.18
CA ASN A 528 25.03 7.87 -9.34
C ASN A 528 23.97 7.31 -10.30
N ARG A 529 23.00 6.58 -9.76
CA ARG A 529 21.89 6.04 -10.55
C ARG A 529 21.02 7.14 -11.16
N GLN A 530 20.69 8.18 -10.41
CA GLN A 530 19.92 9.32 -10.93
C GLN A 530 20.64 9.97 -12.12
N ARG A 531 21.96 10.20 -12.02
CA ARG A 531 22.76 10.75 -13.13
C ARG A 531 22.80 9.80 -14.33
N ALA A 532 22.93 8.49 -14.10
CA ALA A 532 22.91 7.49 -15.17
C ALA A 532 21.56 7.48 -15.90
N VAL A 533 20.44 7.53 -15.18
CA VAL A 533 19.09 7.64 -15.75
C VAL A 533 18.96 8.92 -16.59
N GLU A 534 19.37 10.07 -16.07
CA GLU A 534 19.32 11.36 -16.78
C GLU A 534 20.20 11.39 -18.04
N GLN A 535 21.26 10.58 -18.09
CA GLN A 535 22.17 10.48 -19.23
C GLN A 535 21.81 9.36 -20.23
N SER A 536 20.84 8.50 -19.90
CA SER A 536 20.41 7.40 -20.76
C SER A 536 19.83 7.89 -22.10
N GLU A 537 19.86 7.02 -23.11
CA GLU A 537 19.28 7.33 -24.43
C GLU A 537 17.77 7.60 -24.30
N ALA A 538 17.08 6.84 -23.44
CA ALA A 538 15.66 7.03 -23.14
C ALA A 538 15.36 8.43 -22.58
N ALA A 539 16.13 8.89 -21.59
CA ALA A 539 15.94 10.22 -21.02
C ALA A 539 16.25 11.35 -22.03
N ARG A 540 17.31 11.21 -22.84
CA ARG A 540 17.65 12.18 -23.90
C ARG A 540 16.58 12.25 -24.98
N GLY A 541 15.88 11.14 -25.25
CA GLY A 541 14.71 11.07 -26.13
C GLY A 541 13.44 11.68 -25.54
N GLY A 542 13.47 12.21 -24.31
CA GLY A 542 12.31 12.82 -23.66
C GLY A 542 11.30 11.80 -23.10
N ASP A 543 11.73 10.56 -22.84
CA ASP A 543 10.86 9.51 -22.34
C ASP A 543 10.28 9.85 -20.96
N PRO A 544 8.93 9.88 -20.80
CA PRO A 544 8.30 10.29 -19.56
C PRO A 544 8.54 9.30 -18.41
N THR A 545 8.76 8.01 -18.71
CA THR A 545 9.01 7.00 -17.68
C THR A 545 10.40 7.16 -17.05
N SER A 546 11.40 7.49 -17.88
CA SER A 546 12.75 7.81 -17.43
C SER A 546 12.79 9.09 -16.60
N ALA A 547 12.01 10.10 -17.00
CA ALA A 547 11.86 11.34 -16.22
C ALA A 547 11.19 11.10 -14.85
N ALA A 548 10.15 10.26 -14.81
CA ALA A 548 9.48 9.88 -13.57
C ALA A 548 10.42 9.09 -12.64
N LEU A 549 11.17 8.12 -13.18
CA LEU A 549 12.18 7.37 -12.43
C LEU A 549 13.28 8.28 -11.86
N GLY A 550 13.76 9.24 -12.64
CA GLY A 550 14.73 10.23 -12.14
C GLY A 550 14.17 11.12 -11.02
N ALA A 551 12.88 11.44 -11.05
CA ALA A 551 12.23 12.16 -9.96
C ALA A 551 12.07 11.31 -8.69
N GLU A 552 11.70 10.04 -8.84
CA GLU A 552 11.64 9.07 -7.75
C GLU A 552 12.99 8.88 -7.06
N LEU A 553 14.07 8.64 -7.82
CA LEU A 553 15.42 8.46 -7.27
C LEU A 553 15.89 9.69 -6.48
N ARG A 554 15.51 10.89 -6.92
CA ARG A 554 15.82 12.14 -6.23
C ARG A 554 15.10 12.23 -4.89
N GLU A 555 13.84 11.83 -4.84
CA GLU A 555 13.04 11.78 -3.61
C GLU A 555 13.62 10.74 -2.64
N MET A 556 13.91 9.52 -3.13
CA MET A 556 14.58 8.47 -2.35
C MET A 556 15.90 8.98 -1.76
N ARG A 557 16.72 9.66 -2.55
CA ARG A 557 17.99 10.25 -2.10
C ARG A 557 17.80 11.22 -0.94
N SER A 558 16.79 12.08 -1.01
CA SER A 558 16.47 13.01 0.09
C SER A 558 16.05 12.26 1.35
N ARG A 559 15.28 11.18 1.21
CA ARG A 559 14.74 10.41 2.33
C ARG A 559 15.73 9.45 2.98
N VAL A 560 16.85 9.13 2.33
CA VAL A 560 17.92 8.30 2.93
C VAL A 560 19.11 9.13 3.45
N ALA A 561 19.06 10.46 3.30
CA ALA A 561 20.20 11.36 3.56
C ALA A 561 20.71 11.31 5.00
N THR A 562 19.82 11.19 5.96
CA THR A 562 20.18 11.03 7.37
C THR A 562 19.43 9.87 8.01
N ARG A 563 19.93 9.43 9.17
CA ARG A 563 19.25 8.42 9.99
C ARG A 563 17.84 8.85 10.38
N GLN A 564 17.65 10.15 10.64
CA GLN A 564 16.36 10.70 11.03
C GLN A 564 15.36 10.63 9.86
N ASP A 565 15.76 11.11 8.67
CA ASP A 565 14.90 11.10 7.48
C ASP A 565 14.50 9.68 7.08
N TYR A 566 15.46 8.75 7.19
CA TYR A 566 15.22 7.34 6.90
C TYR A 566 14.22 6.72 7.89
N ASN A 567 14.39 6.98 9.18
CA ASN A 567 13.51 6.41 10.21
C ASN A 567 12.12 7.06 10.22
N SER A 568 11.97 8.34 9.86
CA SER A 568 10.69 9.04 9.91
C SER A 568 9.75 8.70 8.75
N GLY A 569 10.21 7.94 7.75
CA GLY A 569 9.38 7.55 6.61
C GLY A 569 10.18 7.12 5.38
N GLY A 570 11.48 7.45 5.31
CA GLY A 570 12.33 7.04 4.19
C GLY A 570 12.46 5.53 4.02
N HIS A 571 12.48 4.77 5.11
CA HIS A 571 12.52 3.31 5.08
C HIS A 571 11.25 2.73 4.40
N ALA A 572 10.07 3.17 4.82
CA ALA A 572 8.80 2.76 4.22
C ALA A 572 8.70 3.17 2.75
N PHE A 573 9.14 4.39 2.42
CA PHE A 573 9.17 4.89 1.04
C PHE A 573 10.08 4.04 0.14
N MET A 574 11.28 3.68 0.61
CA MET A 574 12.21 2.81 -0.13
C MET A 574 11.59 1.42 -0.36
N LEU A 575 11.00 0.81 0.67
CA LEU A 575 10.33 -0.49 0.57
C LEU A 575 9.14 -0.47 -0.39
N ALA A 576 8.32 0.58 -0.36
CA ALA A 576 7.24 0.77 -1.32
C ALA A 576 7.79 0.90 -2.75
N GLY A 577 8.90 1.61 -2.96
CA GLY A 577 9.52 1.71 -4.28
C GLY A 577 10.16 0.42 -4.78
N ILE A 578 10.79 -0.36 -3.91
CA ILE A 578 11.28 -1.69 -4.26
C ILE A 578 10.10 -2.59 -4.68
N SER A 579 9.02 -2.60 -3.88
CA SER A 579 7.80 -3.35 -4.23
C SER A 579 7.24 -2.92 -5.58
N PHE A 580 7.16 -1.61 -5.86
CA PHE A 580 6.68 -1.06 -7.13
C PHE A 580 7.45 -1.60 -8.35
N HIS A 581 8.78 -1.53 -8.31
CA HIS A 581 9.63 -1.93 -9.43
C HIS A 581 9.83 -3.45 -9.55
N ALA A 582 9.92 -4.17 -8.42
CA ALA A 582 10.10 -5.62 -8.44
C ALA A 582 8.83 -6.35 -8.92
N MET A 583 7.67 -5.79 -8.60
CA MET A 583 6.35 -6.29 -9.02
C MET A 583 5.92 -5.77 -10.39
N GLN A 584 6.43 -4.62 -10.83
CA GLN A 584 5.93 -3.86 -11.98
C GLN A 584 4.42 -3.56 -11.86
N ARG A 585 3.97 -3.31 -10.63
CA ARG A 585 2.57 -3.08 -10.27
C ARG A 585 2.48 -1.80 -9.45
N ALA A 586 1.49 -0.97 -9.76
CA ALA A 586 1.27 0.23 -9.00
C ALA A 586 0.91 -0.07 -7.53
N ASN A 587 1.52 0.68 -6.64
CA ASN A 587 1.19 0.81 -5.23
C ASN A 587 1.13 2.29 -4.86
N TRP A 588 0.64 2.59 -3.67
CA TRP A 588 0.55 3.96 -3.19
C TRP A 588 1.86 4.43 -2.56
N ARG A 589 2.32 5.60 -3.01
CA ARG A 589 3.44 6.37 -2.45
C ARG A 589 3.32 7.81 -2.94
N GLU A 590 3.52 8.76 -2.03
CA GLU A 590 3.42 10.18 -2.38
C GLU A 590 4.77 10.69 -2.90
N VAL A 591 4.87 10.92 -4.21
CA VAL A 591 6.01 11.60 -4.82
C VAL A 591 5.62 13.06 -5.05
N PRO A 592 6.26 14.04 -4.39
CA PRO A 592 5.91 15.45 -4.54
C PRO A 592 5.98 15.88 -6.01
N ALA A 593 4.91 16.51 -6.51
CA ALA A 593 4.93 17.13 -7.83
C ALA A 593 6.03 18.21 -7.86
N ARG A 594 6.80 18.29 -8.95
CA ARG A 594 7.73 19.41 -9.15
C ARG A 594 6.94 20.71 -9.11
N SER A 595 7.12 21.52 -8.06
CA SER A 595 6.69 22.92 -8.12
C SER A 595 7.46 23.61 -9.26
N ALA A 596 6.73 24.10 -10.27
CA ALA A 596 7.30 24.86 -11.38
C ALA A 596 8.04 26.14 -10.92
N ALA A 597 7.93 26.52 -9.65
CA ALA A 597 8.62 27.66 -9.06
C ALA A 597 10.14 27.48 -8.92
N GLY A 598 10.65 26.23 -8.87
CA GLY A 598 12.08 25.95 -8.69
C GLY A 598 12.94 26.12 -9.95
N ALA A 599 12.35 26.08 -11.15
CA ALA A 599 13.08 26.20 -12.40
C ALA A 599 13.55 27.64 -12.71
N ARG A 600 13.03 28.65 -12.00
CA ARG A 600 13.36 30.06 -12.23
C ARG A 600 14.57 30.59 -11.45
N ARG A 601 15.12 29.83 -10.49
CA ARG A 601 16.23 30.30 -9.64
C ARG A 601 17.64 29.90 -10.08
N VAL A 602 17.79 29.07 -11.12
CA VAL A 602 19.10 28.63 -11.61
C VAL A 602 19.56 29.39 -12.87
N ALA A 603 18.69 30.16 -13.52
CA ALA A 603 19.07 31.06 -14.62
C ALA A 603 19.42 32.46 -14.08
N GLY A 604 20.50 32.53 -13.30
CA GLY A 604 20.94 33.76 -12.64
C GLY A 604 22.45 33.86 -12.51
N ALA A 605 23.21 33.36 -13.49
CA ALA A 605 24.63 33.66 -13.62
C ALA A 605 25.03 33.60 -15.10
N SER A 606 25.73 34.64 -15.54
CA SER A 606 26.27 34.86 -16.89
C SER A 606 25.32 35.56 -17.89
N MET A 607 25.29 36.89 -17.80
CA MET A 607 25.03 37.74 -18.96
C MET A 607 26.35 38.35 -19.44
N ASN A 608 26.78 37.97 -20.64
CA ASN A 608 27.42 38.93 -21.54
C ASN A 608 27.24 38.53 -23.02
N SER A 609 26.67 39.48 -23.77
CA SER A 609 26.73 39.70 -25.23
C SER A 609 26.40 38.50 -26.15
N TYR A 610 25.34 38.52 -26.95
CA TYR A 610 25.16 39.34 -28.15
C TYR A 610 23.71 39.22 -28.64
N ALA A 611 23.16 40.32 -29.14
CA ALA A 611 21.80 40.41 -29.65
C ALA A 611 21.67 39.77 -31.05
N GLY A 612 20.54 39.10 -31.31
CA GLY A 612 20.21 38.58 -32.64
C GLY A 612 18.93 37.77 -32.69
N ALA A 613 17.80 38.48 -32.71
CA ALA A 613 16.49 38.13 -33.30
C ALA A 613 16.05 36.65 -33.36
N LEU A 614 14.94 36.33 -32.69
CA LEU A 614 13.73 35.77 -33.31
C LEU A 614 12.54 35.82 -32.34
N ARG A 615 11.47 36.46 -32.78
CA ARG A 615 10.16 36.53 -32.11
C ARG A 615 9.48 35.16 -32.20
N ALA A 616 9.07 34.59 -31.07
CA ALA A 616 8.09 33.52 -31.03
C ALA A 616 7.14 33.70 -29.84
N SER A 617 5.88 34.01 -30.18
CA SER A 617 4.63 33.69 -29.48
C SER A 617 4.65 33.44 -27.97
N ASN A 618 4.17 34.42 -27.21
CA ASN A 618 3.57 34.22 -25.90
C ASN A 618 2.28 33.39 -26.05
N ALA A 619 2.34 32.09 -25.77
CA ALA A 619 1.18 31.28 -25.44
C ALA A 619 1.33 30.84 -23.98
N ALA A 620 0.49 31.39 -23.11
CA ALA A 620 0.36 30.93 -21.74
C ALA A 620 -0.20 29.50 -21.76
N ALA A 621 0.58 28.52 -21.31
CA ALA A 621 0.07 27.18 -21.07
C ALA A 621 -0.90 27.21 -19.86
N PRO A 622 -2.06 26.55 -19.94
CA PRO A 622 -3.04 26.59 -18.87
C PRO A 622 -2.54 25.85 -17.62
N ALA A 623 -3.03 26.31 -16.47
CA ALA A 623 -2.68 25.84 -15.12
C ALA A 623 -3.12 24.40 -14.79
N GLU A 624 -3.54 23.60 -15.77
CA GLU A 624 -3.98 22.20 -15.58
C GLU A 624 -2.82 21.21 -15.40
N MET A 625 -1.59 21.55 -15.81
CA MET A 625 -0.46 20.60 -15.75
C MET A 625 0.13 20.38 -14.33
N ALA A 626 -0.33 21.12 -13.32
CA ALA A 626 0.24 21.06 -11.96
C ALA A 626 -0.35 19.96 -11.05
N ASN A 627 -1.50 19.36 -11.40
CA ASN A 627 -2.21 18.36 -10.59
C ASN A 627 -1.90 16.89 -10.95
N ASN A 628 -1.01 16.63 -11.91
CA ASN A 628 -0.88 15.31 -12.56
C ASN A 628 0.18 14.36 -11.99
N ALA A 629 0.89 14.68 -10.91
CA ALA A 629 1.95 13.79 -10.40
C ALA A 629 1.43 12.41 -9.90
N SER A 630 0.13 12.29 -9.62
CA SER A 630 -0.52 11.02 -9.26
C SER A 630 -1.13 10.29 -10.46
N GLU A 631 -1.27 10.93 -11.63
CA GLU A 631 -1.75 10.28 -12.86
C GLU A 631 -0.63 9.56 -13.64
N THR A 632 0.64 9.75 -13.23
CA THR A 632 1.83 9.32 -13.96
C THR A 632 2.58 8.13 -13.34
N SER A 633 1.93 7.37 -12.45
CA SER A 633 2.48 6.06 -12.04
C SER A 633 2.54 5.15 -13.28
N SER A 634 3.76 4.80 -13.71
CA SER A 634 4.03 4.04 -14.94
C SER A 634 3.32 2.69 -15.00
N PHE A 635 2.96 2.12 -13.84
CA PHE A 635 2.28 0.83 -13.71
C PHE A 635 0.80 0.95 -13.31
N ALA A 636 0.25 2.16 -13.18
CA ALA A 636 -1.16 2.32 -12.86
C ALA A 636 -2.02 2.12 -14.10
N THR A 637 -2.92 1.12 -14.05
CA THR A 637 -3.85 0.81 -15.15
C THR A 637 -4.93 1.90 -15.28
N PRO A 638 -5.63 1.99 -16.43
CA PRO A 638 -6.74 2.93 -16.61
C PRO A 638 -7.81 2.78 -15.52
N ALA A 639 -8.12 1.55 -15.10
CA ALA A 639 -9.10 1.28 -14.04
C ALA A 639 -8.67 1.83 -12.68
N MET A 640 -7.38 1.69 -12.32
CA MET A 640 -6.83 2.27 -11.09
C MET A 640 -6.93 3.80 -11.10
N ARG A 641 -6.59 4.44 -12.23
CA ARG A 641 -6.67 5.90 -12.39
C ARG A 641 -8.11 6.39 -12.33
N ALA A 642 -9.04 5.70 -12.99
CA ALA A 642 -10.46 6.02 -12.94
C ALA A 642 -11.01 5.92 -11.51
N MET A 643 -10.63 4.89 -10.76
CA MET A 643 -11.04 4.73 -9.36
C MET A 643 -10.47 5.83 -8.45
N LEU A 644 -9.22 6.23 -8.67
CA LEU A 644 -8.61 7.38 -7.98
C LEU A 644 -9.36 8.69 -8.25
N LEU A 645 -9.72 8.95 -9.50
CA LEU A 645 -10.51 10.14 -9.86
C LEU A 645 -11.90 10.12 -9.21
N ARG A 646 -12.55 8.94 -9.12
CA ARG A 646 -13.81 8.78 -8.37
C ARG A 646 -13.64 9.09 -6.88
N SER A 647 -12.57 8.60 -6.26
CA SER A 647 -12.27 8.88 -4.86
C SER A 647 -12.13 10.39 -4.59
N ARG A 648 -11.38 11.10 -5.43
CA ARG A 648 -11.20 12.56 -5.30
C ARG A 648 -12.50 13.32 -5.40
N LYS A 649 -13.31 13.01 -6.42
CA LYS A 649 -14.63 13.62 -6.60
C LYS A 649 -15.55 13.38 -5.41
N ALA A 650 -15.53 12.17 -4.83
CA ALA A 650 -16.33 11.85 -3.64
C ALA A 650 -15.90 12.66 -2.41
N ARG A 651 -14.58 12.89 -2.24
CA ARG A 651 -14.05 13.73 -1.15
C ARG A 651 -14.39 15.20 -1.33
N GLU A 652 -14.29 15.72 -2.56
CA GLU A 652 -14.68 17.08 -2.91
C GLU A 652 -16.17 17.33 -2.63
N ALA A 653 -17.06 16.43 -3.08
CA ALA A 653 -18.49 16.52 -2.81
C ALA A 653 -18.81 16.51 -1.31
N SER A 654 -18.13 15.65 -0.53
CA SER A 654 -18.31 15.58 0.93
C SER A 654 -17.84 16.86 1.64
N ALA A 655 -16.80 17.53 1.11
CA ALA A 655 -16.30 18.79 1.66
C ALA A 655 -17.23 19.97 1.35
N GLU A 656 -17.85 19.98 0.16
CA GLU A 656 -18.85 20.98 -0.24
C GLU A 656 -20.14 20.86 0.59
N GLU A 657 -20.60 19.64 0.87
CA GLU A 657 -21.80 19.37 1.67
C GLU A 657 -21.63 19.81 3.14
N GLN A 658 -20.41 19.72 3.69
CA GLN A 658 -20.07 20.21 5.03
C GLN A 658 -19.94 21.74 5.13
N GLN A 659 -19.81 22.45 4.00
CA GLN A 659 -19.65 23.90 3.94
C GLN A 659 -20.95 24.68 3.69
N GLN A 660 -22.07 24.00 3.42
CA GLN A 660 -23.37 24.67 3.34
C GLN A 660 -23.91 25.01 4.74
N PRO A 661 -24.17 26.29 5.06
CA PRO A 661 -24.77 26.65 6.34
C PRO A 661 -26.20 26.11 6.41
N LYS A 662 -26.50 25.36 7.48
CA LYS A 662 -27.89 24.97 7.82
C LYS A 662 -28.72 26.25 7.96
N ALA A 663 -29.48 26.60 6.93
CA ALA A 663 -30.52 27.62 7.03
C ALA A 663 -31.53 27.14 8.06
N GLY A 664 -31.71 27.94 9.11
CA GLY A 664 -32.48 27.58 10.29
C GLY A 664 -33.95 27.30 9.99
N GLU A 665 -34.47 26.25 10.60
CA GLU A 665 -35.89 26.12 10.89
C GLU A 665 -36.30 27.24 11.86
N GLU A 666 -36.90 28.30 11.35
CA GLU A 666 -37.73 29.19 12.17
C GLU A 666 -39.09 28.53 12.40
N THR A 667 -39.23 27.83 13.52
CA THR A 667 -40.52 27.56 14.14
C THR A 667 -41.02 28.83 14.82
N GLY A 668 -41.94 29.56 14.18
CA GLY A 668 -42.53 30.81 14.69
C GLY A 668 -44.05 30.81 14.63
N ASN A 669 -44.64 30.25 15.68
CA ASN A 669 -46.05 30.22 16.05
C ASN A 669 -46.81 31.56 15.81
N SER A 670 -47.90 31.54 15.02
CA SER A 670 -48.91 32.60 15.00
C SER A 670 -50.32 32.01 15.03
N GLY A 671 -50.94 32.00 16.21
CA GLY A 671 -52.36 31.71 16.39
C GLY A 671 -53.27 32.89 16.00
N PRO A 672 -54.56 32.66 15.73
CA PRO A 672 -55.47 33.72 15.27
C PRO A 672 -56.10 34.46 16.46
N THR A 673 -56.07 35.79 16.41
CA THR A 673 -56.93 36.65 17.24
C THR A 673 -58.07 37.20 16.40
N GLU A 674 -59.28 36.75 16.72
CA GLU A 674 -60.53 37.42 16.36
C GLU A 674 -60.60 38.79 17.04
N ALA A 675 -60.96 39.82 16.29
CA ALA A 675 -61.54 41.05 16.82
C ALA A 675 -62.58 41.59 15.83
N VAL A 676 -63.84 41.44 16.23
CA VAL A 676 -65.03 42.08 15.64
C VAL A 676 -65.06 43.54 16.08
N ASN A 677 -65.17 44.50 15.15
CA ASN A 677 -66.20 45.55 15.22
C ASN A 677 -66.22 46.51 14.02
N GLN A 678 -67.46 46.74 13.56
CA GLN A 678 -68.03 47.77 12.67
C GLN A 678 -67.94 47.55 11.16
#